data_AF-A0A7X3NRB8-F1
#
_entry.id   AF-A0A7X3NRB8-F1
#
_cell.length_a   1.000
_cell.length_b   1.000
_cell.length_c   1.000
_cell.angle_alpha   90.00
_cell.angle_beta   90.00
_cell.angle_gamma   90.00
#
_symmetry.space_group_name_H-M   'P 1'
#
loop_
_entity.id
_entity.type
_entity.pdbx_description
1 polymer ?
#
loop_
_entity_poly.entity_id
_entity_poly.type
_entity_poly.pdbx_seq_one_letter_code
_entity_poly.pdbx_strand_id
1 'polypeptide(L)'
;MKIKEKMCKSLWFQLLLASVVGILFYNASVPAEDAEEWMPDPNLRRIVSETLDVESLTIADMQRLHDLVSDSDGIESLEGLQHAVNLKFLQINESQISDLTPLTGLVKLNTLKLDHNLISDIAPLTELVNLEWLQLDDCQISDLTPLAKLVKLNTLILAHNPISDITPLAGLANLEGLLLNDCQILDIMPLAELVNLRWLHLEYNQISDVTPIRSLTKLERLTIIGNPIDYTQLGNLPAELRQCRVDASGYKAPIAERIQNRDYPATWVKEHTLSVSGQHTIEIFTRFDLVFGSYPFYSLRDPITRREPTTRWLTRWGLPPVLKNSSPSPRVGHIDEVREVHTEVLRLNPNMILLVGLDFESGHPDDYGEDWEGWLRDKEGNRVTLVWGRHATEELIDHRIDFTKPVVIEKIVQQAKSISECGLYDGIFLDHWTNSTKLQGIYTKEEEFTARDIILRRIREVVPNDFLILVNAGREKIRRWAPYVNGIYMETGRDLYDLHPGEPEGHTLAGIRDIEDALLWNETNLRKPTLNLLESELSPFKPIDGPEAKQRNRFFTAMALTHSNASFFMFHYDAFYWYDFWDAPLGQPIGGDETKAQLYENREGLFIREFTNGWAVYNRSGKEQEIELPQEVSGWNSGVENQRRHTLVDLDGEIYLKAEMPPTADVNGDGVVNIQDLVIVANAFAEAAPDLNGDGVVNIQDLVIVANAF
;
A
#
# COMPACT_ATOMS: atom_id res chain seq x y z
N MET A 1 100.67 -19.50 43.80
CA MET A 1 100.16 -20.05 42.52
C MET A 1 99.71 -21.50 42.77
N LYS A 2 98.61 -21.73 43.51
CA LYS A 2 97.36 -22.33 42.97
C LYS A 2 96.20 -22.20 44.01
N ILE A 3 95.93 -21.00 44.54
CA ILE A 3 94.74 -20.78 45.42
C ILE A 3 93.96 -19.49 45.05
N LYS A 4 94.44 -18.63 44.13
CA LYS A 4 93.70 -17.43 43.69
C LYS A 4 92.72 -17.62 42.51
N GLU A 5 92.64 -18.81 41.92
CA GLU A 5 91.70 -19.11 40.82
C GLU A 5 90.39 -19.79 41.25
N LYS A 6 90.26 -20.18 42.54
CA LYS A 6 89.03 -20.78 43.06
C LYS A 6 88.10 -19.81 43.80
N MET A 7 88.53 -18.57 44.07
CA MET A 7 87.68 -17.56 44.73
C MET A 7 86.90 -16.65 43.76
N CYS A 8 87.22 -16.61 42.45
CA CYS A 8 86.43 -15.85 41.48
C CYS A 8 85.24 -16.60 40.86
N LYS A 9 85.12 -17.93 41.04
CA LYS A 9 83.94 -18.69 40.57
C LYS A 9 82.83 -18.81 41.61
N SER A 10 83.10 -18.52 42.88
CA SER A 10 82.10 -18.53 43.96
C SER A 10 81.34 -17.21 44.08
N LEU A 11 81.92 -16.08 43.64
CA LEU A 11 81.27 -14.77 43.70
C LEU A 11 80.32 -14.52 42.52
N TRP A 12 80.57 -15.13 41.36
CA TRP A 12 79.66 -15.09 40.21
C TRP A 12 78.41 -15.96 40.40
N PHE A 13 78.51 -17.06 41.17
CA PHE A 13 77.34 -17.91 41.44
C PHE A 13 76.42 -17.32 42.52
N GLN A 14 76.95 -16.51 43.46
CA GLN A 14 76.12 -15.83 44.47
C GLN A 14 75.48 -14.52 43.97
N LEU A 15 76.02 -13.88 42.93
CA LEU A 15 75.36 -12.74 42.26
C LEU A 15 74.34 -13.16 41.19
N LEU A 16 74.44 -14.38 40.63
CA LEU A 16 73.39 -14.94 39.77
C LEU A 16 72.20 -15.52 40.57
N LEU A 17 72.41 -15.97 41.81
CA LEU A 17 71.30 -16.45 42.65
C LEU A 17 70.49 -15.30 43.29
N ALA A 18 71.07 -14.11 43.43
CA ALA A 18 70.33 -12.92 43.89
C ALA A 18 69.50 -12.24 42.78
N SER A 19 69.73 -12.59 41.50
CA SER A 19 68.90 -12.14 40.37
C SER A 19 67.86 -13.18 39.92
N VAL A 20 67.89 -14.40 40.47
CA VAL A 20 66.89 -15.44 40.19
C VAL A 20 65.99 -15.76 41.40
N VAL A 21 66.40 -15.41 42.64
CA VAL A 21 65.55 -15.57 43.84
C VAL A 21 64.79 -14.30 44.24
N GLY A 22 65.08 -13.15 43.58
CA GLY A 22 64.22 -11.96 43.63
C GLY A 22 62.97 -12.05 42.71
N ILE A 23 62.86 -13.11 41.91
CA ILE A 23 61.75 -13.35 40.96
C ILE A 23 60.67 -14.27 41.56
N LEU A 24 60.78 -14.69 42.83
CA LEU A 24 59.82 -15.65 43.43
C LEU A 24 58.90 -15.12 44.53
N PHE A 25 59.02 -13.87 45.00
CA PHE A 25 58.02 -13.29 45.90
C PHE A 25 57.88 -11.78 45.70
N TYR A 26 57.40 -11.39 44.53
CA TYR A 26 56.53 -10.21 44.40
C TYR A 26 55.59 -10.39 43.20
N ASN A 27 54.95 -11.57 43.10
CA ASN A 27 53.56 -11.57 42.66
C ASN A 27 52.75 -11.04 43.84
N ALA A 28 52.84 -9.72 44.07
CA ALA A 28 51.62 -9.03 44.42
C ALA A 28 50.75 -9.27 43.20
N SER A 29 49.84 -10.24 43.31
CA SER A 29 48.60 -10.21 42.55
C SER A 29 48.06 -8.81 42.77
N VAL A 30 48.34 -7.91 41.82
CA VAL A 30 47.49 -6.74 41.62
C VAL A 30 46.10 -7.36 41.60
N PRO A 31 45.21 -7.02 42.55
CA PRO A 31 43.86 -7.53 42.51
C PRO A 31 43.37 -7.33 41.08
N ALA A 32 42.85 -8.38 40.45
CA ALA A 32 42.19 -8.20 39.15
C ALA A 32 41.22 -7.04 39.35
N GLU A 33 41.50 -5.93 38.66
CA GLU A 33 40.72 -4.71 38.78
C GLU A 33 39.29 -5.12 38.44
N ASP A 34 38.38 -4.94 39.40
CA ASP A 34 37.03 -5.47 39.26
C ASP A 34 36.41 -4.82 38.02
N ALA A 35 36.09 -5.62 37.01
CA ALA A 35 35.57 -5.10 35.74
C ALA A 35 34.31 -4.27 35.94
N GLU A 36 33.57 -4.53 37.02
CA GLU A 36 32.39 -3.76 37.42
C GLU A 36 32.72 -2.29 37.78
N GLU A 37 33.94 -1.99 38.21
CA GLU A 37 34.34 -0.63 38.62
C GLU A 37 34.63 0.28 37.42
N TRP A 38 35.28 -0.23 36.37
CA TRP A 38 35.71 0.55 35.21
C TRP A 38 34.87 0.32 33.94
N MET A 39 34.01 -0.70 33.93
CA MET A 39 33.00 -0.94 32.90
C MET A 39 31.68 -1.30 33.59
N PRO A 40 30.94 -0.33 34.16
CA PRO A 40 29.81 -0.58 35.07
C PRO A 40 28.58 -1.23 34.42
N ASP A 41 28.41 -1.12 33.11
CA ASP A 41 27.29 -1.73 32.38
C ASP A 41 27.48 -3.26 32.25
N PRO A 42 26.61 -4.09 32.87
CA PRO A 42 26.76 -5.54 32.86
C PRO A 42 26.55 -6.16 31.47
N ASN A 43 25.71 -5.56 30.62
CA ASN A 43 25.46 -6.05 29.27
C ASN A 43 26.68 -5.78 28.40
N LEU A 44 27.24 -4.57 28.47
CA LEU A 44 28.48 -4.22 27.78
C LEU A 44 29.64 -5.13 28.24
N ARG A 45 29.84 -5.30 29.56
CA ARG A 45 30.87 -6.22 30.09
C ARG A 45 30.74 -7.62 29.53
N ARG A 46 29.52 -8.15 29.53
CA ARG A 46 29.24 -9.50 29.01
C ARG A 46 29.62 -9.60 27.54
N ILE A 47 29.15 -8.68 26.71
CA ILE A 47 29.37 -8.73 25.26
C ILE A 47 30.85 -8.53 24.90
N VAL A 48 31.55 -7.65 25.62
CA VAL A 48 33.00 -7.48 25.46
C VAL A 48 33.76 -8.74 25.88
N SER A 49 33.38 -9.37 27.00
CA SER A 49 34.01 -10.61 27.47
C SER A 49 33.79 -11.78 26.50
N GLU A 50 32.57 -11.90 25.96
CA GLU A 50 32.22 -12.87 24.93
C GLU A 50 32.99 -12.63 23.62
N THR A 51 33.10 -11.36 23.19
CA THR A 51 33.82 -10.98 21.97
C THR A 51 35.33 -11.27 22.08
N LEU A 52 35.90 -11.09 23.27
CA LEU A 52 37.34 -11.28 23.52
C LEU A 52 37.72 -12.70 23.94
N ASP A 53 36.72 -13.56 24.16
CA ASP A 53 36.84 -14.93 24.67
C ASP A 53 37.68 -14.99 25.96
N VAL A 54 37.24 -14.25 26.99
CA VAL A 54 37.91 -14.17 28.30
C VAL A 54 36.97 -14.48 29.45
N GLU A 55 37.46 -15.26 30.43
CA GLU A 55 36.73 -15.57 31.66
C GLU A 55 36.70 -14.38 32.64
N SER A 56 37.73 -13.52 32.60
CA SER A 56 37.85 -12.33 33.45
C SER A 56 38.42 -11.19 32.61
N LEU A 57 37.61 -10.16 32.39
CA LEU A 57 37.95 -9.02 31.55
C LEU A 57 38.89 -8.05 32.27
N THR A 58 39.98 -7.67 31.62
CA THR A 58 40.91 -6.64 32.11
C THR A 58 41.05 -5.49 31.12
N ILE A 59 41.51 -4.32 31.58
CA ILE A 59 41.83 -3.18 30.70
C ILE A 59 42.83 -3.55 29.60
N ALA A 60 43.79 -4.44 29.89
CA ALA A 60 44.76 -4.89 28.89
C ALA A 60 44.11 -5.67 27.74
N ASP A 61 43.01 -6.39 28.01
CA ASP A 61 42.25 -7.12 26.98
C ASP A 61 41.58 -6.19 25.99
N MET A 62 41.19 -4.97 26.41
CA MET A 62 40.57 -3.97 25.54
C MET A 62 41.46 -3.56 24.36
N GLN A 63 42.79 -3.75 24.45
CA GLN A 63 43.69 -3.52 23.32
C GLN A 63 43.46 -4.49 22.16
N ARG A 64 42.88 -5.66 22.43
CA ARG A 64 42.52 -6.68 21.44
C ARG A 64 41.15 -6.42 20.80
N LEU A 65 40.33 -5.55 21.38
CA LEU A 65 39.00 -5.25 20.84
C LEU A 65 39.15 -4.39 19.59
N HIS A 66 38.65 -4.89 18.46
CA HIS A 66 38.71 -4.23 17.14
C HIS A 66 37.32 -3.98 16.58
N ASP A 67 36.41 -4.93 16.81
CA ASP A 67 35.03 -4.87 16.35
C ASP A 67 34.14 -5.29 17.51
N LEU A 68 33.05 -4.56 17.74
CA LEU A 68 32.04 -4.89 18.75
C LEU A 68 30.66 -4.70 18.10
N VAL A 69 29.82 -5.75 18.18
CA VAL A 69 28.48 -5.77 17.59
C VAL A 69 27.49 -6.30 18.63
N SER A 70 26.41 -5.56 18.81
CA SER A 70 25.29 -5.90 19.67
C SER A 70 24.04 -5.19 19.14
N ASP A 71 22.91 -5.87 19.14
CA ASP A 71 21.60 -5.29 18.82
C ASP A 71 20.62 -5.70 19.92
N SER A 72 19.87 -4.75 20.47
CA SER A 72 18.78 -5.02 21.43
C SER A 72 19.20 -5.65 22.78
N ASP A 73 20.42 -5.38 23.27
CA ASP A 73 20.94 -5.94 24.54
C ASP A 73 20.69 -5.06 25.78
N GLY A 74 19.98 -3.93 25.63
CA GLY A 74 19.67 -3.04 26.75
C GLY A 74 20.91 -2.44 27.41
N ILE A 75 21.92 -2.06 26.60
CA ILE A 75 23.11 -1.35 27.08
C ILE A 75 22.70 0.10 27.39
N GLU A 76 23.05 0.58 28.58
CA GLU A 76 22.76 1.94 29.03
C GLU A 76 24.02 2.83 28.99
N SER A 77 25.21 2.25 29.17
CA SER A 77 26.47 3.00 29.23
C SER A 77 27.60 2.36 28.42
N LEU A 78 28.38 3.22 27.74
CA LEU A 78 29.59 2.86 27.00
C LEU A 78 30.88 2.95 27.85
N GLU A 79 30.76 3.27 29.14
CA GLU A 79 31.90 3.41 30.05
C GLU A 79 32.74 2.13 30.06
N GLY A 80 34.06 2.28 29.90
CA GLY A 80 35.02 1.20 29.70
C GLY A 80 35.54 1.10 28.26
N LEU A 81 34.76 1.55 27.26
CA LEU A 81 35.20 1.54 25.86
C LEU A 81 36.34 2.53 25.57
N GLN A 82 36.59 3.54 26.42
CA GLN A 82 37.76 4.43 26.29
C GLN A 82 39.10 3.68 26.29
N HIS A 83 39.13 2.45 26.82
CA HIS A 83 40.32 1.60 26.84
C HIS A 83 40.50 0.80 25.54
N ALA A 84 39.48 0.72 24.68
CA ALA A 84 39.46 0.01 23.41
C ALA A 84 40.15 0.83 22.29
N VAL A 85 41.38 1.30 22.51
CA VAL A 85 42.09 2.23 21.61
C VAL A 85 42.37 1.69 20.20
N ASN A 86 42.10 0.39 19.96
CA ASN A 86 42.22 -0.27 18.67
C ASN A 86 40.87 -0.57 17.99
N LEU A 87 39.75 -0.14 18.58
CA LEU A 87 38.41 -0.30 18.04
C LEU A 87 38.29 0.42 16.69
N LYS A 88 37.71 -0.28 15.72
CA LYS A 88 37.49 0.16 14.33
C LYS A 88 36.02 0.14 13.98
N PHE A 89 35.30 -0.89 14.42
CA PHE A 89 33.88 -1.05 14.18
C PHE A 89 33.11 -1.12 15.51
N LEU A 90 32.10 -0.27 15.66
CA LEU A 90 31.18 -0.32 16.79
C LEU A 90 29.74 -0.27 16.27
N GLN A 91 28.96 -1.30 16.58
CA GLN A 91 27.51 -1.33 16.38
C GLN A 91 26.83 -1.72 17.69
N ILE A 92 26.05 -0.81 18.26
CA ILE A 92 25.19 -1.05 19.43
C ILE A 92 23.84 -0.38 19.21
N ASN A 93 22.95 -1.07 18.51
CA ASN A 93 21.65 -0.54 18.12
C ASN A 93 20.56 -0.94 19.11
N GLU A 94 19.43 -0.22 19.08
CA GLU A 94 18.23 -0.51 19.88
C GLU A 94 18.55 -0.66 21.39
N SER A 95 19.27 0.30 21.94
CA SER A 95 19.73 0.33 23.33
C SER A 95 19.29 1.62 24.02
N GLN A 96 19.83 1.91 25.21
CA GLN A 96 19.47 3.10 26.00
C GLN A 96 20.66 4.05 26.17
N ILE A 97 21.61 4.02 25.24
CA ILE A 97 22.82 4.83 25.29
C ILE A 97 22.45 6.30 25.10
N SER A 98 22.96 7.17 25.97
CA SER A 98 22.80 8.62 25.84
C SER A 98 24.12 9.39 25.86
N ASP A 99 25.19 8.78 26.39
CA ASP A 99 26.51 9.41 26.53
C ASP A 99 27.56 8.74 25.63
N LEU A 100 28.14 9.53 24.73
CA LEU A 100 29.21 9.11 23.82
C LEU A 100 30.61 9.50 24.31
N THR A 101 30.74 10.11 25.50
CA THR A 101 32.02 10.52 26.08
C THR A 101 33.07 9.40 26.09
N PRO A 102 32.73 8.12 26.41
CA PRO A 102 33.69 7.02 26.37
C PRO A 102 34.31 6.75 24.99
N LEU A 103 33.69 7.24 23.91
CA LEU A 103 34.23 7.13 22.55
C LEU A 103 35.27 8.21 22.23
N THR A 104 35.44 9.21 23.09
CA THR A 104 36.40 10.30 22.90
C THR A 104 37.81 9.74 22.73
N GLY A 105 38.45 10.07 21.60
CA GLY A 105 39.83 9.68 21.34
C GLY A 105 40.01 8.26 20.76
N LEU A 106 38.92 7.53 20.47
CA LEU A 106 38.97 6.27 19.71
C LEU A 106 39.22 6.51 18.21
N VAL A 107 40.29 7.24 17.88
CA VAL A 107 40.58 7.79 16.55
C VAL A 107 40.76 6.73 15.46
N LYS A 108 40.79 5.44 15.79
CA LYS A 108 40.86 4.33 14.81
C LYS A 108 39.48 3.86 14.35
N LEU A 109 38.41 4.36 14.96
CA LEU A 109 37.04 4.05 14.58
C LEU A 109 36.78 4.49 13.14
N ASN A 110 36.34 3.56 12.31
CA ASN A 110 35.95 3.79 10.92
C ASN A 110 34.44 3.67 10.71
N THR A 111 33.76 2.87 11.54
CA THR A 111 32.32 2.61 11.45
C THR A 111 31.72 2.72 12.84
N LEU A 112 30.73 3.60 12.96
CA LEU A 112 29.94 3.77 14.18
C LEU A 112 28.45 3.69 13.82
N LYS A 113 27.76 2.75 14.45
CA LYS A 113 26.30 2.57 14.35
C LYS A 113 25.72 2.49 15.74
N LEU A 114 24.85 3.44 16.09
CA LEU A 114 24.17 3.50 17.38
C LEU A 114 22.72 3.92 17.18
N ASP A 115 22.06 3.36 16.17
CA ASP A 115 20.67 3.71 15.87
C ASP A 115 19.70 3.28 16.98
N HIS A 116 18.57 3.97 17.09
CA HIS A 116 17.54 3.74 18.10
C HIS A 116 18.09 3.81 19.54
N ASN A 117 18.78 4.90 19.86
CA ASN A 117 19.32 5.21 21.19
C ASN A 117 18.86 6.60 21.67
N LEU A 118 19.24 7.00 22.88
CA LEU A 118 18.84 8.28 23.50
C LEU A 118 19.91 9.37 23.34
N ILE A 119 20.63 9.36 22.20
CA ILE A 119 21.77 10.25 21.94
C ILE A 119 21.27 11.62 21.48
N SER A 120 21.64 12.68 22.19
CA SER A 120 21.38 14.07 21.77
C SER A 120 22.66 14.88 21.54
N ASP A 121 23.73 14.56 22.28
CA ASP A 121 25.04 15.20 22.16
C ASP A 121 26.04 14.30 21.41
N ILE A 122 26.51 14.79 20.27
CA ILE A 122 27.53 14.12 19.44
C ILE A 122 28.89 14.84 19.47
N ALA A 123 29.10 15.81 20.37
CA ALA A 123 30.39 16.47 20.55
C ALA A 123 31.59 15.52 20.73
N PRO A 124 31.45 14.36 21.44
CA PRO A 124 32.54 13.38 21.56
C PRO A 124 33.06 12.83 20.22
N LEU A 125 32.29 12.93 19.13
CA LEU A 125 32.67 12.42 17.81
C LEU A 125 33.63 13.35 17.05
N THR A 126 33.83 14.59 17.50
CA THR A 126 34.55 15.66 16.77
C THR A 126 35.95 15.26 16.29
N GLU A 127 36.68 14.47 17.08
CA GLU A 127 38.07 14.08 16.80
C GLU A 127 38.19 12.68 16.14
N LEU A 128 37.06 12.01 15.85
CA LEU A 128 37.03 10.71 15.19
C LEU A 128 37.18 10.83 13.67
N VAL A 129 38.21 11.57 13.25
CA VAL A 129 38.48 11.98 11.86
C VAL A 129 38.70 10.83 10.86
N ASN A 130 38.77 9.58 11.33
CA ASN A 130 38.85 8.38 10.51
C ASN A 130 37.50 7.70 10.26
N LEU A 131 36.39 8.25 10.77
CA LEU A 131 35.05 7.75 10.47
C LEU A 131 34.77 7.84 8.97
N GLU A 132 34.36 6.71 8.42
CA GLU A 132 33.94 6.52 7.03
C GLU A 132 32.44 6.23 6.96
N TRP A 133 31.88 5.57 7.98
CA TRP A 133 30.45 5.28 8.09
C TRP A 133 29.92 5.72 9.47
N LEU A 134 28.89 6.57 9.48
CA LEU A 134 28.20 6.98 10.69
C LEU A 134 26.70 6.79 10.54
N GLN A 135 26.09 6.06 11.47
CA GLN A 135 24.66 5.82 11.54
C GLN A 135 24.14 6.09 12.95
N LEU A 136 23.24 7.06 13.07
CA LEU A 136 22.60 7.51 14.31
C LEU A 136 21.12 7.86 14.04
N ASP A 137 20.42 7.02 13.29
CA ASP A 137 18.98 7.19 13.07
C ASP A 137 18.16 6.96 14.35
N ASP A 138 17.01 7.62 14.43
CA ASP A 138 16.07 7.59 15.56
C ASP A 138 16.78 7.85 16.91
N CYS A 139 17.44 9.00 16.95
CA CYS A 139 18.07 9.55 18.15
C CYS A 139 17.41 10.91 18.47
N GLN A 140 18.09 11.78 19.21
CA GLN A 140 17.59 13.10 19.62
C GLN A 140 18.54 14.22 19.17
N ILE A 141 19.23 14.01 18.05
CA ILE A 141 20.30 14.88 17.55
C ILE A 141 19.69 16.08 16.83
N SER A 142 20.15 17.28 17.17
CA SER A 142 19.75 18.52 16.46
C SER A 142 20.93 19.35 15.96
N ASP A 143 22.12 19.20 16.58
CA ASP A 143 23.34 19.92 16.21
C ASP A 143 24.34 18.99 15.50
N LEU A 144 24.66 19.31 14.24
CA LEU A 144 25.62 18.58 13.42
C LEU A 144 27.02 19.20 13.41
N THR A 145 27.26 20.28 14.16
CA THR A 145 28.55 20.97 14.23
C THR A 145 29.75 20.02 14.49
N PRO A 146 29.64 19.01 15.37
CA PRO A 146 30.73 18.05 15.61
C PRO A 146 31.16 17.26 14.36
N LEU A 147 30.28 17.11 13.36
CA LEU A 147 30.57 16.33 12.15
C LEU A 147 31.40 17.09 11.11
N ALA A 148 31.53 18.42 11.21
CA ALA A 148 32.09 19.28 10.16
C ALA A 148 33.54 18.93 9.75
N LYS A 149 34.30 18.26 10.61
CA LYS A 149 35.70 17.86 10.35
C LYS A 149 35.86 16.40 9.90
N LEU A 150 34.78 15.61 9.87
CA LEU A 150 34.81 14.18 9.56
C LEU A 150 34.83 13.94 8.05
N VAL A 151 35.79 14.57 7.36
CA VAL A 151 35.88 14.63 5.89
C VAL A 151 36.07 13.28 5.20
N LYS A 152 36.31 12.20 5.96
CA LYS A 152 36.41 10.83 5.45
C LYS A 152 35.05 10.10 5.37
N LEU A 153 33.99 10.68 5.91
CA LEU A 153 32.65 10.09 5.81
C LEU A 153 32.27 9.87 4.35
N ASN A 154 31.93 8.63 4.03
CA ASN A 154 31.34 8.19 2.78
C ASN A 154 29.83 7.95 2.93
N THR A 155 29.37 7.56 4.12
CA THR A 155 27.98 7.27 4.42
C THR A 155 27.58 7.91 5.73
N LEU A 156 26.51 8.71 5.70
CA LEU A 156 25.93 9.36 6.87
C LEU A 156 24.42 9.11 6.90
N ILE A 157 23.96 8.47 7.98
CA ILE A 157 22.56 8.13 8.21
C ILE A 157 22.12 8.78 9.52
N LEU A 158 21.21 9.74 9.42
CA LEU A 158 20.71 10.57 10.54
C LEU A 158 19.18 10.74 10.49
N ALA A 159 18.48 9.80 9.85
CA ALA A 159 17.04 9.82 9.73
C ALA A 159 16.33 9.92 11.09
N HIS A 160 15.12 10.48 11.12
CA HIS A 160 14.31 10.57 12.34
C HIS A 160 14.97 11.34 13.50
N ASN A 161 15.67 12.43 13.18
CA ASN A 161 16.26 13.32 14.17
C ASN A 161 15.73 14.77 13.97
N PRO A 162 15.61 15.58 15.04
CA PRO A 162 15.15 16.98 14.97
C PRO A 162 16.20 17.94 14.36
N ILE A 163 16.79 17.59 13.23
CA ILE A 163 17.83 18.35 12.52
C ILE A 163 17.15 19.37 11.61
N SER A 164 17.50 20.64 11.75
CA SER A 164 17.05 21.72 10.84
C SER A 164 18.20 22.38 10.07
N ASP A 165 19.40 22.44 10.67
CA ASP A 165 20.60 23.02 10.07
C ASP A 165 21.58 21.92 9.63
N ILE A 166 21.82 21.84 8.32
CA ILE A 166 22.79 20.92 7.71
C ILE A 166 24.02 21.64 7.16
N THR A 167 24.21 22.92 7.49
CA THR A 167 25.41 23.70 7.14
C THR A 167 26.72 22.98 7.51
N PRO A 168 26.84 22.29 8.66
CA PRO A 168 28.04 21.54 9.00
C PRO A 168 28.44 20.45 7.98
N LEU A 169 27.51 19.98 7.14
CA LEU A 169 27.77 18.92 6.16
C LEU A 169 28.44 19.43 4.87
N ALA A 170 28.47 20.74 4.62
CA ALA A 170 28.92 21.31 3.34
C ALA A 170 30.37 20.93 2.94
N GLY A 171 31.22 20.62 3.93
CA GLY A 171 32.62 20.25 3.71
C GLY A 171 32.87 18.74 3.52
N LEU A 172 31.85 17.89 3.63
CA LEU A 172 31.99 16.43 3.62
C LEU A 172 32.00 15.86 2.19
N ALA A 173 32.92 16.35 1.36
CA ALA A 173 32.96 16.11 -0.08
C ALA A 173 33.12 14.63 -0.50
N ASN A 174 33.44 13.72 0.43
CA ASN A 174 33.54 12.28 0.16
C ASN A 174 32.22 11.52 0.36
N LEU A 175 31.14 12.18 0.79
CA LEU A 175 29.84 11.53 0.95
C LEU A 175 29.32 10.97 -0.37
N GLU A 176 29.01 9.67 -0.37
CA GLU A 176 28.32 8.94 -1.42
C GLU A 176 26.87 8.61 -1.02
N GLY A 177 26.61 8.37 0.28
CA GLY A 177 25.29 8.11 0.82
C GLY A 177 24.92 9.10 1.93
N LEU A 178 23.78 9.77 1.78
CA LEU A 178 23.24 10.70 2.78
C LEU A 178 21.74 10.45 3.01
N LEU A 179 21.40 10.04 4.22
CA LEU A 179 20.02 9.80 4.65
C LEU A 179 19.64 10.78 5.76
N LEU A 180 18.73 11.69 5.43
CA LEU A 180 18.20 12.76 6.29
C LEU A 180 16.66 12.82 6.21
N ASN A 181 16.03 11.68 6.01
CA ASN A 181 14.56 11.62 5.97
C ASN A 181 13.97 11.84 7.35
N ASP A 182 12.79 12.47 7.39
CA ASP A 182 12.04 12.77 8.62
C ASP A 182 12.85 13.60 9.61
N CYS A 183 13.34 14.72 9.10
CA CYS A 183 14.02 15.78 9.85
C CYS A 183 13.20 17.07 9.74
N GLN A 184 13.81 18.22 10.03
CA GLN A 184 13.17 19.54 10.00
C GLN A 184 13.90 20.49 9.03
N ILE A 185 14.47 19.93 7.96
CA ILE A 185 15.36 20.66 7.04
C ILE A 185 14.54 21.54 6.11
N LEU A 186 14.88 22.83 6.04
CA LEU A 186 14.29 23.78 5.10
C LEU A 186 15.24 24.06 3.91
N ASP A 187 16.54 24.20 4.21
CA ASP A 187 17.56 24.63 3.26
C ASP A 187 18.55 23.49 2.96
N ILE A 188 18.65 23.12 1.68
CA ILE A 188 19.59 22.12 1.17
C ILE A 188 20.74 22.71 0.36
N MET A 189 20.93 24.03 0.39
CA MET A 189 22.09 24.67 -0.24
C MET A 189 23.44 24.09 0.24
N PRO A 190 23.62 23.69 1.53
CA PRO A 190 24.84 23.02 1.97
C PRO A 190 25.20 21.74 1.20
N LEU A 191 24.22 21.10 0.54
CA LEU A 191 24.46 19.88 -0.24
C LEU A 191 25.03 20.16 -1.64
N ALA A 192 24.99 21.39 -2.14
CA ALA A 192 25.29 21.71 -3.54
C ALA A 192 26.70 21.26 -4.00
N GLU A 193 27.68 21.23 -3.10
CA GLU A 193 29.06 20.87 -3.39
C GLU A 193 29.38 19.38 -3.14
N LEU A 194 28.41 18.60 -2.66
CA LEU A 194 28.56 17.16 -2.38
C LEU A 194 28.41 16.30 -3.65
N VAL A 195 29.16 16.65 -4.69
CA VAL A 195 29.05 16.09 -6.05
C VAL A 195 29.34 14.59 -6.15
N ASN A 196 29.81 13.96 -5.06
CA ASN A 196 30.03 12.52 -4.98
C ASN A 196 28.79 11.74 -4.50
N LEU A 197 27.71 12.41 -4.09
CA LEU A 197 26.48 11.74 -3.67
C LEU A 197 25.90 10.86 -4.78
N ARG A 198 25.63 9.61 -4.43
CA ARG A 198 24.98 8.58 -5.25
C ARG A 198 23.59 8.27 -4.72
N TRP A 199 23.41 8.29 -3.38
CA TRP A 199 22.12 8.08 -2.73
C TRP A 199 21.80 9.25 -1.81
N LEU A 200 20.66 9.90 -2.06
CA LEU A 200 20.18 11.04 -1.28
C LEU A 200 18.71 10.85 -0.89
N HIS A 201 18.48 10.77 0.41
CA HIS A 201 17.16 10.61 1.01
C HIS A 201 16.85 11.85 1.86
N LEU A 202 15.84 12.61 1.43
CA LEU A 202 15.41 13.89 1.98
C LEU A 202 13.91 13.90 2.28
N GLU A 203 13.29 12.73 2.37
CA GLU A 203 11.84 12.60 2.55
C GLU A 203 11.37 13.30 3.84
N TYR A 204 10.14 13.84 3.86
CA TYR A 204 9.50 14.44 5.04
C TYR A 204 10.33 15.54 5.71
N ASN A 205 10.83 16.46 4.89
CA ASN A 205 11.43 17.70 5.36
C ASN A 205 10.53 18.88 4.94
N GLN A 206 11.05 20.11 5.05
CA GLN A 206 10.33 21.35 4.72
C GLN A 206 10.94 22.04 3.50
N ILE A 207 11.61 21.28 2.63
CA ILE A 207 12.36 21.78 1.48
C ILE A 207 11.39 22.30 0.41
N SER A 208 11.65 23.49 -0.14
CA SER A 208 10.88 24.03 -1.26
C SER A 208 11.73 24.33 -2.49
N ASP A 209 13.03 24.62 -2.28
CA ASP A 209 14.01 24.84 -3.35
C ASP A 209 14.89 23.61 -3.57
N VAL A 210 14.76 23.00 -4.74
CA VAL A 210 15.52 21.81 -5.16
C VAL A 210 16.69 22.16 -6.09
N THR A 211 16.99 23.44 -6.27
CA THR A 211 18.11 23.91 -7.10
C THR A 211 19.46 23.26 -6.73
N PRO A 212 19.80 23.08 -5.43
CA PRO A 212 21.07 22.45 -5.02
C PRO A 212 21.26 21.02 -5.53
N ILE A 213 20.18 20.30 -5.85
CA ILE A 213 20.26 18.91 -6.34
C ILE A 213 20.82 18.84 -7.77
N ARG A 214 20.70 19.93 -8.54
CA ARG A 214 21.11 19.97 -9.95
C ARG A 214 22.63 19.82 -10.14
N SER A 215 23.43 20.14 -9.13
CA SER A 215 24.89 19.94 -9.16
C SER A 215 25.32 18.52 -8.78
N LEU A 216 24.41 17.69 -8.25
CA LEU A 216 24.69 16.33 -7.79
C LEU A 216 24.68 15.32 -8.95
N THR A 217 25.65 15.51 -9.86
CA THR A 217 25.72 14.80 -11.15
C THR A 217 25.95 13.29 -11.06
N LYS A 218 26.33 12.75 -9.90
CA LYS A 218 26.52 11.31 -9.66
C LYS A 218 25.33 10.63 -8.97
N LEU A 219 24.22 11.33 -8.74
CA LEU A 219 23.05 10.73 -8.11
C LEU A 219 22.55 9.54 -8.95
N GLU A 220 22.37 8.42 -8.26
CA GLU A 220 21.76 7.19 -8.78
C GLU A 220 20.38 6.98 -8.18
N ARG A 221 20.17 7.50 -6.96
CA ARG A 221 18.88 7.45 -6.24
C ARG A 221 18.63 8.77 -5.53
N LEU A 222 17.47 9.34 -5.79
CA LEU A 222 16.94 10.51 -5.09
C LEU A 222 15.54 10.21 -4.60
N THR A 223 15.30 10.47 -3.31
CA THR A 223 13.97 10.52 -2.73
C THR A 223 13.84 11.82 -1.95
N ILE A 224 12.89 12.67 -2.34
CA ILE A 224 12.70 14.01 -1.75
C ILE A 224 11.23 14.29 -1.43
N ILE A 225 10.48 13.22 -1.24
CA ILE A 225 9.05 13.35 -1.11
C ILE A 225 8.63 13.91 0.24
N GLY A 226 7.37 14.29 0.46
CA GLY A 226 7.00 14.84 1.77
C GLY A 226 7.43 16.29 1.96
N ASN A 227 8.04 16.91 0.94
CA ASN A 227 8.51 18.29 0.95
C ASN A 227 7.56 19.21 0.14
N PRO A 228 7.41 20.49 0.51
CA PRO A 228 6.62 21.49 -0.23
C PRO A 228 7.32 21.94 -1.53
N ILE A 229 7.73 21.00 -2.39
CA ILE A 229 8.44 21.28 -3.65
C ILE A 229 7.49 21.37 -4.84
N ASP A 230 7.83 22.25 -5.78
CA ASP A 230 7.28 22.21 -7.13
C ASP A 230 8.04 21.18 -7.97
N TYR A 231 7.47 19.98 -8.11
CA TYR A 231 8.08 18.87 -8.84
C TYR A 231 8.39 19.18 -10.31
N THR A 232 7.81 20.23 -10.90
CA THR A 232 8.17 20.65 -12.27
C THR A 232 9.61 21.19 -12.36
N GLN A 233 10.14 21.70 -11.25
CA GLN A 233 11.51 22.22 -11.16
C GLN A 233 12.59 21.13 -11.23
N LEU A 234 12.20 19.87 -11.04
CA LEU A 234 13.06 18.69 -11.21
C LEU A 234 13.26 18.32 -12.69
N GLY A 235 12.59 18.99 -13.64
CA GLY A 235 12.55 18.63 -15.06
C GLY A 235 13.91 18.54 -15.78
N ASN A 236 14.97 19.11 -15.21
CA ASN A 236 16.34 19.02 -15.74
C ASN A 236 17.14 17.82 -15.21
N LEU A 237 16.59 17.03 -14.28
CA LEU A 237 17.24 15.80 -13.80
C LEU A 237 17.03 14.63 -14.78
N PRO A 238 17.95 13.65 -14.84
CA PRO A 238 17.75 12.37 -15.53
C PRO A 238 16.36 11.77 -15.26
N ALA A 239 15.74 11.18 -16.28
CA ALA A 239 14.38 10.62 -16.17
C ALA A 239 14.28 9.54 -15.08
N GLU A 240 15.38 8.82 -14.88
CA GLU A 240 15.59 7.76 -13.91
C GLU A 240 15.59 8.28 -12.47
N LEU A 241 15.99 9.54 -12.27
CA LEU A 241 15.95 10.23 -10.97
C LEU A 241 14.64 11.00 -10.76
N ARG A 242 13.85 11.23 -11.83
CA ARG A 242 12.51 11.82 -11.78
C ARG A 242 11.42 10.84 -11.33
N GLN A 243 11.77 9.68 -10.78
CA GLN A 243 10.87 8.60 -10.35
C GLN A 243 9.94 8.95 -9.16
N CYS A 244 9.38 10.15 -9.15
CA CYS A 244 8.05 10.40 -8.59
C CYS A 244 6.94 9.93 -9.55
N ARG A 245 7.18 9.81 -10.87
CA ARG A 245 6.20 9.16 -11.78
C ARG A 245 6.55 7.70 -12.00
N VAL A 246 5.58 6.81 -11.77
CA VAL A 246 5.63 5.43 -12.25
C VAL A 246 5.51 5.47 -13.76
N ASP A 247 6.51 4.95 -14.48
CA ASP A 247 6.35 4.69 -15.90
C ASP A 247 5.53 3.40 -16.08
N ALA A 248 4.20 3.53 -15.98
CA ALA A 248 3.24 2.46 -16.30
C ALA A 248 3.01 2.32 -17.82
N SER A 249 3.93 2.79 -18.66
CA SER A 249 3.71 2.87 -20.13
C SER A 249 3.53 1.53 -20.85
N GLY A 250 3.82 0.41 -20.18
CA GLY A 250 3.64 -0.93 -20.74
C GLY A 250 2.18 -1.39 -20.92
N TYR A 251 1.20 -0.78 -20.21
CA TYR A 251 -0.19 -1.27 -20.17
C TYR A 251 -1.24 -0.16 -20.36
N LYS A 252 -0.96 0.82 -21.24
CA LYS A 252 -1.74 2.05 -21.47
C LYS A 252 -3.03 1.88 -22.30
N ALA A 253 -3.79 0.81 -22.13
CA ALA A 253 -5.17 0.85 -22.60
C ALA A 253 -5.90 1.95 -21.77
N PRO A 254 -6.58 2.93 -22.41
CA PRO A 254 -7.37 3.92 -21.69
C PRO A 254 -8.33 3.25 -20.70
N ILE A 255 -8.56 3.86 -19.54
CA ILE A 255 -9.48 3.32 -18.51
C ILE A 255 -10.85 2.95 -19.10
N ALA A 256 -11.34 3.75 -20.04
CA ALA A 256 -12.59 3.48 -20.75
C ALA A 256 -12.56 2.18 -21.57
N GLU A 257 -11.44 1.88 -22.24
CA GLU A 257 -11.25 0.66 -23.02
C GLU A 257 -11.14 -0.56 -22.08
N ARG A 258 -10.38 -0.44 -20.99
CA ARG A 258 -10.28 -1.48 -19.96
C ARG A 258 -11.64 -1.83 -19.38
N ILE A 259 -12.47 -0.83 -19.03
CA ILE A 259 -13.85 -1.04 -18.55
C ILE A 259 -14.73 -1.72 -19.62
N GLN A 260 -14.56 -1.36 -20.90
CA GLN A 260 -15.34 -1.95 -22.00
C GLN A 260 -14.95 -3.39 -22.33
N ASN A 261 -13.72 -3.79 -22.04
CA ASN A 261 -13.20 -5.12 -22.39
C ASN A 261 -13.21 -6.10 -21.21
N ARG A 262 -14.00 -5.83 -20.16
CA ARG A 262 -14.13 -6.70 -18.98
C ARG A 262 -14.97 -7.94 -19.27
N ASP A 263 -14.49 -9.12 -18.94
CA ASP A 263 -15.28 -10.33 -19.08
C ASP A 263 -16.31 -10.42 -17.93
N TYR A 264 -17.59 -10.46 -18.25
CA TYR A 264 -18.65 -10.61 -17.24
C TYR A 264 -18.79 -12.08 -16.86
N PRO A 265 -18.97 -12.39 -15.55
CA PRO A 265 -19.67 -11.66 -14.50
C PRO A 265 -18.69 -11.17 -13.40
N ALA A 266 -18.16 -9.97 -13.60
CA ALA A 266 -17.04 -9.45 -12.84
C ALA A 266 -17.34 -9.14 -11.36
N THR A 267 -16.38 -9.49 -10.51
CA THR A 267 -16.45 -9.40 -9.05
C THR A 267 -15.45 -8.39 -8.50
N TRP A 268 -15.67 -8.00 -7.25
CA TRP A 268 -14.91 -6.96 -6.55
C TRP A 268 -14.28 -7.46 -5.25
N VAL A 269 -13.12 -6.92 -4.88
CA VAL A 269 -12.49 -7.14 -3.57
C VAL A 269 -12.48 -5.84 -2.76
N LYS A 270 -13.07 -5.88 -1.55
CA LYS A 270 -12.89 -4.90 -0.47
C LYS A 270 -11.64 -5.29 0.34
N GLU A 271 -10.89 -4.33 0.88
CA GLU A 271 -10.13 -4.57 2.11
C GLU A 271 -9.09 -5.71 2.09
N HIS A 272 -8.16 -5.73 1.12
CA HIS A 272 -6.93 -6.51 1.29
C HIS A 272 -5.67 -5.78 0.83
N THR A 273 -4.67 -5.82 1.72
CA THR A 273 -3.26 -5.60 1.40
C THR A 273 -2.86 -6.51 0.25
N LEU A 274 -2.18 -5.98 -0.75
CA LEU A 274 -1.44 -6.77 -1.74
C LEU A 274 -0.24 -7.47 -1.04
N SER A 275 -0.53 -8.40 -0.14
CA SER A 275 0.43 -9.25 0.55
C SER A 275 0.73 -10.45 -0.35
N VAL A 276 1.61 -10.25 -1.31
CA VAL A 276 2.04 -11.27 -2.29
C VAL A 276 3.10 -12.21 -1.73
N SER A 277 2.79 -12.93 -0.65
CA SER A 277 3.67 -14.00 -0.17
C SER A 277 3.52 -15.32 -0.95
N GLY A 278 2.69 -15.37 -2.01
CA GLY A 278 2.54 -16.58 -2.85
C GLY A 278 1.88 -16.37 -4.22
N GLN A 279 2.30 -17.16 -5.21
CA GLN A 279 1.82 -17.16 -6.60
C GLN A 279 0.30 -17.41 -6.72
N HIS A 280 -0.25 -18.24 -5.83
CA HIS A 280 -1.68 -18.55 -5.79
C HIS A 280 -2.57 -17.33 -5.48
N THR A 281 -2.08 -16.42 -4.64
CA THR A 281 -2.80 -15.19 -4.27
C THR A 281 -2.89 -14.23 -5.46
N ILE A 282 -1.82 -14.11 -6.24
CA ILE A 282 -1.80 -13.31 -7.48
C ILE A 282 -2.77 -13.91 -8.50
N GLU A 283 -2.75 -15.23 -8.69
CA GLU A 283 -3.68 -15.93 -9.60
C GLU A 283 -5.15 -15.69 -9.23
N ILE A 284 -5.50 -15.74 -7.94
CA ILE A 284 -6.86 -15.41 -7.46
C ILE A 284 -7.18 -13.94 -7.74
N PHE A 285 -6.28 -13.02 -7.40
CA PHE A 285 -6.51 -11.58 -7.60
C PHE A 285 -6.74 -11.21 -9.06
N THR A 286 -6.02 -11.86 -9.98
CA THR A 286 -6.13 -11.57 -11.41
C THR A 286 -7.45 -12.03 -12.03
N ARG A 287 -8.25 -12.83 -11.31
CA ARG A 287 -9.61 -13.19 -11.72
C ARG A 287 -10.64 -12.11 -11.40
N PHE A 288 -10.31 -11.13 -10.58
CA PHE A 288 -11.16 -9.97 -10.36
C PHE A 288 -10.88 -8.92 -11.44
N ASP A 289 -11.86 -8.08 -11.73
CA ASP A 289 -11.66 -6.96 -12.67
C ASP A 289 -11.61 -5.61 -11.96
N LEU A 290 -11.95 -5.58 -10.66
CA LEU A 290 -11.88 -4.38 -9.85
C LEU A 290 -11.36 -4.70 -8.47
N VAL A 291 -10.28 -4.03 -8.08
CA VAL A 291 -9.74 -4.10 -6.73
C VAL A 291 -9.87 -2.74 -6.07
N PHE A 292 -10.45 -2.75 -4.87
CA PHE A 292 -10.52 -1.60 -3.98
C PHE A 292 -9.71 -1.88 -2.71
N GLY A 293 -8.62 -1.13 -2.55
CA GLY A 293 -7.89 -1.11 -1.29
C GLY A 293 -8.42 0.02 -0.40
N SER A 294 -8.97 -0.31 0.76
CA SER A 294 -8.98 0.64 1.88
C SER A 294 -7.57 0.65 2.43
N TYR A 295 -6.76 1.66 2.10
CA TYR A 295 -5.36 1.70 2.49
C TYR A 295 -4.57 0.52 1.87
N PRO A 296 -3.52 0.73 1.08
CA PRO A 296 -2.65 -0.36 0.67
C PRO A 296 -2.01 -1.11 1.83
N PHE A 297 -2.22 -0.65 3.08
CA PHE A 297 -1.83 -1.27 4.34
C PHE A 297 -2.80 -0.86 5.46
N TYR A 298 -3.81 -1.68 5.73
CA TYR A 298 -4.39 -2.01 7.05
C TYR A 298 -5.15 -3.35 6.83
N SER A 299 -4.78 -4.51 7.39
CA SER A 299 -4.71 -4.94 8.80
C SER A 299 -6.00 -4.78 9.58
N LEU A 300 -6.83 -5.82 9.51
CA LEU A 300 -7.52 -6.27 10.72
C LEU A 300 -6.42 -6.64 11.74
N ARG A 301 -6.37 -5.95 12.89
CA ARG A 301 -5.65 -6.45 14.06
C ARG A 301 -6.10 -7.91 14.27
N ASP A 302 -5.16 -8.85 14.16
CA ASP A 302 -5.35 -10.20 14.69
C ASP A 302 -5.57 -10.07 16.21
N PRO A 303 -6.70 -10.55 16.77
CA PRO A 303 -6.98 -10.49 18.21
C PRO A 303 -5.92 -11.18 19.08
N ILE A 304 -4.99 -11.94 18.48
CA ILE A 304 -4.01 -12.78 19.17
C ILE A 304 -2.59 -12.20 19.16
N THR A 305 -2.20 -11.32 18.20
CA THR A 305 -0.77 -10.99 17.98
C THR A 305 -0.33 -9.52 18.13
N ARG A 306 -1.23 -8.55 18.35
CA ARG A 306 -0.89 -7.12 18.60
C ARG A 306 0.17 -6.53 17.63
N ARG A 307 -0.03 -6.61 16.31
CA ARG A 307 0.82 -5.91 15.32
C ARG A 307 -0.01 -5.12 14.31
N GLU A 308 0.45 -3.91 13.98
CA GLU A 308 -0.14 -2.98 13.01
C GLU A 308 0.81 -2.75 11.81
N PRO A 309 0.28 -2.54 10.59
CA PRO A 309 1.01 -1.93 9.49
C PRO A 309 0.30 -0.71 8.89
N THR A 310 1.12 0.29 8.57
CA THR A 310 0.79 1.67 8.21
C THR A 310 0.82 1.95 6.70
N THR A 311 0.05 2.95 6.27
CA THR A 311 -0.02 3.55 4.93
C THR A 311 1.23 4.34 4.52
N ARG A 312 2.38 3.66 4.36
CA ARG A 312 3.69 4.30 4.08
C ARG A 312 3.94 4.83 2.65
N TRP A 313 2.96 4.80 1.74
CA TRP A 313 3.17 5.22 0.32
C TRP A 313 2.45 6.53 -0.05
N LEU A 314 1.42 6.98 0.68
CA LEU A 314 0.84 8.34 0.51
C LEU A 314 1.77 9.43 1.04
N THR A 315 2.58 9.05 2.01
CA THR A 315 3.71 9.80 2.54
C THR A 315 4.67 10.13 1.39
N ARG A 316 4.86 9.19 0.46
CA ARG A 316 5.56 9.39 -0.82
C ARG A 316 4.78 10.26 -1.80
N TRP A 317 3.95 11.20 -1.33
CA TRP A 317 3.39 12.30 -2.10
C TRP A 317 3.07 13.60 -1.31
N GLY A 318 3.69 13.86 -0.15
CA GLY A 318 3.48 15.14 0.54
C GLY A 318 2.42 15.16 1.64
N LEU A 319 2.03 14.01 2.20
CA LEU A 319 1.02 13.93 3.27
C LEU A 319 1.62 13.31 4.53
N PRO A 320 1.28 13.80 5.75
CA PRO A 320 1.91 13.35 6.97
C PRO A 320 1.62 11.86 7.27
N PRO A 321 2.61 11.12 7.82
CA PRO A 321 2.48 9.72 8.21
C PRO A 321 1.62 9.53 9.44
N VAL A 322 1.07 8.32 9.52
CA VAL A 322 0.64 7.65 10.76
C VAL A 322 1.78 6.79 11.26
N LEU A 323 2.25 6.97 12.49
CA LEU A 323 3.20 6.02 13.11
C LEU A 323 3.02 5.87 14.63
N LYS A 324 2.95 4.59 15.07
CA LYS A 324 3.64 3.94 16.21
C LYS A 324 3.31 2.41 16.18
N ASN A 325 4.11 1.41 16.56
CA ASN A 325 5.53 1.27 16.94
C ASN A 325 5.98 -0.23 16.89
N SER A 326 7.30 -0.47 16.79
CA SER A 326 8.11 -1.66 17.20
C SER A 326 8.17 -2.98 16.36
N SER A 327 9.35 -3.23 15.75
CA SER A 327 10.08 -4.53 15.55
C SER A 327 10.87 -4.56 14.22
N PRO A 328 12.07 -5.18 14.16
CA PRO A 328 13.00 -5.01 13.03
C PRO A 328 12.61 -5.90 11.84
N SER A 329 12.41 -5.24 10.69
CA SER A 329 12.37 -5.66 9.27
C SER A 329 12.31 -7.17 8.90
N PRO A 330 11.51 -7.54 7.87
CA PRO A 330 11.68 -6.92 6.55
C PRO A 330 10.39 -6.52 5.81
N ARG A 331 10.47 -5.35 5.17
CA ARG A 331 9.80 -4.92 3.93
C ARG A 331 8.27 -4.99 3.90
N VAL A 332 7.67 -3.86 4.24
CA VAL A 332 6.46 -3.39 3.57
C VAL A 332 6.91 -2.47 2.44
N GLY A 333 6.56 -2.82 1.22
CA GLY A 333 7.37 -2.56 0.04
C GLY A 333 7.68 -1.12 -0.29
N HIS A 334 8.92 -0.92 -0.71
CA HIS A 334 9.33 0.24 -1.50
C HIS A 334 8.34 0.43 -2.67
N ILE A 335 8.19 1.65 -3.21
CA ILE A 335 7.32 1.89 -4.39
C ILE A 335 7.61 0.88 -5.53
N ASP A 336 8.84 0.38 -5.59
CA ASP A 336 9.29 -0.65 -6.54
C ASP A 336 8.61 -2.01 -6.34
N GLU A 337 8.36 -2.45 -5.11
CA GLU A 337 7.63 -3.70 -4.86
C GLU A 337 6.14 -3.54 -5.22
N VAL A 338 5.54 -2.38 -4.92
CA VAL A 338 4.16 -2.08 -5.35
C VAL A 338 4.08 -1.99 -6.88
N ARG A 339 5.11 -1.42 -7.54
CA ARG A 339 5.24 -1.41 -9.00
C ARG A 339 5.33 -2.82 -9.57
N GLU A 340 6.12 -3.71 -8.98
CA GLU A 340 6.25 -5.10 -9.43
C GLU A 340 4.92 -5.84 -9.33
N VAL A 341 4.20 -5.71 -8.21
CA VAL A 341 2.88 -6.32 -8.04
C VAL A 341 1.86 -5.74 -9.02
N HIS A 342 1.79 -4.41 -9.13
CA HIS A 342 0.92 -3.74 -10.08
C HIS A 342 1.20 -4.20 -11.52
N THR A 343 2.48 -4.30 -11.89
CA THR A 343 2.89 -4.77 -13.22
C THR A 343 2.50 -6.22 -13.45
N GLU A 344 2.68 -7.10 -12.47
CA GLU A 344 2.35 -8.52 -12.61
C GLU A 344 0.84 -8.76 -12.65
N VAL A 345 0.06 -8.02 -11.85
CA VAL A 345 -1.41 -8.08 -11.89
C VAL A 345 -1.93 -7.62 -13.25
N LEU A 346 -1.43 -6.50 -13.79
CA LEU A 346 -1.84 -6.03 -15.12
C LEU A 346 -1.33 -6.90 -16.27
N ARG A 347 -0.22 -7.62 -16.08
CA ARG A 347 0.25 -8.62 -17.06
C ARG A 347 -0.73 -9.79 -17.19
N LEU A 348 -1.36 -10.18 -16.08
CA LEU A 348 -2.27 -11.32 -16.00
C LEU A 348 -3.72 -10.92 -16.31
N ASN A 349 -4.16 -9.75 -15.85
CA ASN A 349 -5.44 -9.13 -16.23
C ASN A 349 -5.20 -7.68 -16.69
N PRO A 350 -5.06 -7.43 -18.01
CA PRO A 350 -4.82 -6.09 -18.54
C PRO A 350 -6.02 -5.14 -18.40
N ASN A 351 -7.23 -5.68 -18.15
CA ASN A 351 -8.47 -4.92 -18.02
C ASN A 351 -8.85 -4.62 -16.58
N MET A 352 -8.11 -5.14 -15.60
CA MET A 352 -8.25 -4.85 -14.17
C MET A 352 -8.37 -3.35 -13.95
N ILE A 353 -9.17 -2.87 -13.00
CA ILE A 353 -9.21 -1.48 -12.55
C ILE A 353 -8.77 -1.42 -11.08
N LEU A 354 -7.95 -0.43 -10.73
CA LEU A 354 -7.38 -0.27 -9.40
C LEU A 354 -7.87 1.02 -8.74
N LEU A 355 -8.57 0.91 -7.63
CA LEU A 355 -9.07 2.05 -6.85
C LEU A 355 -8.51 2.02 -5.43
N VAL A 356 -8.38 3.21 -4.84
CA VAL A 356 -7.96 3.37 -3.44
C VAL A 356 -8.93 4.24 -2.64
N GLY A 357 -9.20 3.82 -1.41
CA GLY A 357 -10.04 4.56 -0.47
C GLY A 357 -9.34 5.81 0.05
N LEU A 358 -10.07 6.92 0.06
CA LEU A 358 -9.68 8.14 0.76
C LEU A 358 -10.64 8.36 1.93
N ASP A 359 -10.11 8.22 3.14
CA ASP A 359 -10.85 8.60 4.34
C ASP A 359 -10.80 10.12 4.54
N PHE A 360 -11.97 10.68 4.78
CA PHE A 360 -12.16 12.10 5.04
C PHE A 360 -13.04 12.35 6.27
N GLU A 361 -13.62 11.30 6.87
CA GLU A 361 -14.55 11.43 7.99
C GLU A 361 -13.97 10.88 9.30
N SER A 362 -12.94 10.03 9.23
CA SER A 362 -12.27 9.40 10.37
C SER A 362 -10.74 9.49 10.27
N GLY A 363 -10.08 9.40 11.43
CA GLY A 363 -8.64 9.37 11.55
C GLY A 363 -8.20 8.99 12.96
N HIS A 364 -6.92 8.65 13.14
CA HIS A 364 -6.38 8.30 14.45
C HIS A 364 -5.46 9.41 15.01
N PRO A 365 -5.40 9.66 16.34
CA PRO A 365 -4.52 10.67 16.93
C PRO A 365 -3.03 10.49 16.61
N ASP A 366 -2.59 9.24 16.41
CA ASP A 366 -1.21 8.93 16.01
C ASP A 366 -0.87 9.40 14.58
N ASP A 367 -1.88 9.75 13.78
CA ASP A 367 -1.77 10.16 12.37
C ASP A 367 -1.63 11.67 12.21
N TYR A 368 -2.35 12.39 13.06
CA TYR A 368 -2.58 13.82 12.89
C TYR A 368 -2.01 14.62 14.08
N GLY A 369 -1.76 13.97 15.20
CA GLY A 369 -1.49 14.62 16.48
C GLY A 369 -2.77 15.04 17.19
N GLU A 370 -2.73 15.07 18.52
CA GLU A 370 -3.91 15.33 19.36
C GLU A 370 -4.55 16.71 19.12
N ASP A 371 -3.70 17.70 18.78
CA ASP A 371 -4.07 19.11 18.63
C ASP A 371 -4.35 19.52 17.18
N TRP A 372 -4.40 18.57 16.25
CA TRP A 372 -4.66 18.88 14.85
C TRP A 372 -5.97 19.65 14.68
N GLU A 373 -5.91 20.76 13.94
CA GLU A 373 -7.07 21.61 13.71
C GLU A 373 -8.17 20.92 12.88
N GLY A 374 -7.84 19.85 12.14
CA GLY A 374 -8.79 19.10 11.35
C GLY A 374 -9.75 18.21 12.14
N TRP A 375 -9.55 18.05 13.46
CA TRP A 375 -10.48 17.28 14.29
C TRP A 375 -11.85 17.95 14.38
N LEU A 376 -12.91 17.14 14.29
CA LEU A 376 -14.26 17.53 14.67
C LEU A 376 -14.34 17.59 16.19
N ARG A 377 -14.82 18.72 16.71
CA ARG A 377 -14.92 18.95 18.15
C ARG A 377 -16.35 19.30 18.55
N ASP A 378 -16.75 18.83 19.73
CA ASP A 378 -18.03 19.19 20.36
C ASP A 378 -18.00 20.64 20.88
N LYS A 379 -19.09 21.09 21.51
CA LYS A 379 -19.22 22.47 22.03
C LYS A 379 -18.27 22.73 23.21
N GLU A 380 -17.81 21.67 23.86
CA GLU A 380 -16.92 21.65 25.00
C GLU A 380 -15.44 21.58 24.56
N GLY A 381 -15.18 21.39 23.26
CA GLY A 381 -13.83 21.35 22.67
C GLY A 381 -13.21 19.95 22.61
N ASN A 382 -13.93 18.90 23.01
CA ASN A 382 -13.45 17.52 22.95
C ASN A 382 -13.59 16.97 21.53
N ARG A 383 -12.70 16.04 21.14
CA ARG A 383 -12.83 15.35 19.85
C ARG A 383 -14.12 14.53 19.83
N VAL A 384 -14.89 14.67 18.76
CA VAL A 384 -16.04 13.80 18.51
C VAL A 384 -15.52 12.43 18.09
N THR A 385 -16.03 11.38 18.72
CA THR A 385 -15.67 10.01 18.41
C THR A 385 -16.88 9.17 18.03
N LEU A 386 -16.63 8.13 17.24
CA LEU A 386 -17.60 7.10 16.91
C LEU A 386 -17.09 5.75 17.38
N VAL A 387 -18.04 4.92 17.79
CA VAL A 387 -17.77 3.61 18.36
C VAL A 387 -18.51 2.59 17.52
N TRP A 388 -17.77 1.68 16.90
CA TRP A 388 -18.34 0.63 16.04
C TRP A 388 -18.61 -0.65 16.83
N GLY A 389 -19.80 -1.24 16.64
CA GLY A 389 -20.17 -2.57 17.15
C GLY A 389 -20.69 -2.62 18.59
N ARG A 390 -21.38 -3.73 18.94
CA ARG A 390 -22.00 -3.96 20.27
C ARG A 390 -21.00 -4.34 21.38
N HIS A 391 -19.73 -4.55 21.04
CA HIS A 391 -18.65 -4.94 21.97
C HIS A 391 -17.44 -4.02 21.83
N ALA A 392 -17.69 -2.72 21.93
CA ALA A 392 -16.64 -1.72 21.85
C ALA A 392 -15.67 -1.78 23.03
N THR A 393 -14.40 -2.04 22.74
CA THR A 393 -13.27 -1.72 23.60
C THR A 393 -12.81 -0.29 23.33
N GLU A 394 -11.97 0.30 24.18
CA GLU A 394 -11.33 1.61 23.93
C GLU A 394 -10.53 1.64 22.60
N GLU A 395 -10.25 0.48 22.03
CA GLU A 395 -9.46 0.29 20.79
C GLU A 395 -10.27 0.41 19.49
N LEU A 396 -11.60 0.63 19.54
CA LEU A 396 -12.49 0.76 18.37
C LEU A 396 -13.13 2.16 18.26
N ILE A 397 -12.42 3.18 18.75
CA ILE A 397 -12.87 4.57 18.78
C ILE A 397 -12.32 5.31 17.55
N ASP A 398 -13.19 5.57 16.57
CA ASP A 398 -12.86 6.43 15.43
C ASP A 398 -12.98 7.89 15.81
N HIS A 399 -11.89 8.65 15.73
CA HIS A 399 -11.94 10.10 15.90
C HIS A 399 -12.43 10.76 14.62
N ARG A 400 -13.44 11.64 14.73
CA ARG A 400 -14.06 12.26 13.57
C ARG A 400 -13.25 13.43 13.06
N ILE A 401 -13.02 13.43 11.76
CA ILE A 401 -12.43 14.53 11.02
C ILE A 401 -13.54 15.50 10.59
N ASP A 402 -13.25 16.79 10.71
CA ASP A 402 -14.12 17.86 10.23
C ASP A 402 -13.79 18.23 8.78
N PHE A 403 -14.38 17.48 7.84
CA PHE A 403 -14.17 17.68 6.41
C PHE A 403 -14.65 19.03 5.87
N THR A 404 -15.34 19.85 6.69
CA THR A 404 -15.74 21.20 6.30
C THR A 404 -14.60 22.21 6.42
N LYS A 405 -13.53 21.88 7.17
CA LYS A 405 -12.41 22.79 7.41
C LYS A 405 -11.48 22.89 6.20
N PRO A 406 -10.99 24.10 5.85
CA PRO A 406 -10.07 24.29 4.73
C PRO A 406 -8.83 23.39 4.76
N VAL A 407 -8.18 23.23 5.91
CA VAL A 407 -7.00 22.35 6.08
C VAL A 407 -7.28 20.90 5.71
N VAL A 408 -8.47 20.39 6.04
CA VAL A 408 -8.88 19.02 5.72
C VAL A 408 -9.19 18.91 4.25
N ILE A 409 -9.91 19.89 3.68
CA ILE A 409 -10.18 19.94 2.23
C ILE A 409 -8.89 19.96 1.42
N GLU A 410 -7.93 20.83 1.77
CA GLU A 410 -6.60 20.87 1.13
C GLU A 410 -5.90 19.52 1.22
N LYS A 411 -5.94 18.90 2.41
CA LYS A 411 -5.34 17.59 2.61
C LYS A 411 -5.95 16.56 1.67
N ILE A 412 -7.28 16.40 1.65
CA ILE A 412 -8.00 15.44 0.77
C ILE A 412 -7.65 15.67 -0.70
N VAL A 413 -7.69 16.93 -1.15
CA VAL A 413 -7.37 17.32 -2.53
C VAL A 413 -5.92 16.93 -2.87
N GLN A 414 -5.00 17.18 -1.95
CA GLN A 414 -3.61 16.77 -2.12
C GLN A 414 -3.48 15.25 -2.19
N GLN A 415 -4.19 14.46 -1.36
CA GLN A 415 -4.15 12.99 -1.47
C GLN A 415 -4.67 12.48 -2.80
N ALA A 416 -5.78 13.03 -3.29
CA ALA A 416 -6.31 12.65 -4.59
C ALA A 416 -5.34 12.99 -5.74
N LYS A 417 -4.72 14.19 -5.70
CA LYS A 417 -3.68 14.59 -6.65
C LYS A 417 -2.50 13.64 -6.62
N SER A 418 -2.00 13.34 -5.43
CA SER A 418 -0.91 12.43 -5.16
C SER A 418 -1.16 11.03 -5.71
N ILE A 419 -2.35 10.46 -5.47
CA ILE A 419 -2.75 9.16 -6.01
C ILE A 419 -2.80 9.21 -7.53
N SER A 420 -3.35 10.28 -8.10
CA SER A 420 -3.41 10.44 -9.55
C SER A 420 -2.02 10.55 -10.19
N GLU A 421 -1.12 11.32 -9.60
CA GLU A 421 0.23 11.52 -10.12
C GLU A 421 1.12 10.29 -9.96
N CYS A 422 0.76 9.37 -9.04
CA CYS A 422 1.54 8.15 -8.82
C CYS A 422 1.42 7.12 -9.93
N GLY A 423 0.30 7.09 -10.65
CA GLY A 423 0.11 6.16 -11.78
C GLY A 423 -0.02 4.68 -11.39
N LEU A 424 -0.27 4.37 -10.11
CA LEU A 424 -0.57 3.01 -9.62
C LEU A 424 -2.08 2.73 -9.51
N TYR A 425 -2.90 3.78 -9.55
CA TYR A 425 -4.34 3.68 -9.35
C TYR A 425 -5.06 4.43 -10.47
N ASP A 426 -6.17 3.85 -10.91
CA ASP A 426 -7.05 4.42 -11.91
C ASP A 426 -8.00 5.46 -11.29
N GLY A 427 -8.14 5.47 -9.97
CA GLY A 427 -9.00 6.41 -9.27
C GLY A 427 -9.03 6.29 -7.75
N ILE A 428 -9.92 7.08 -7.17
CA ILE A 428 -10.22 7.10 -5.74
C ILE A 428 -11.66 6.67 -5.47
N PHE A 429 -11.89 6.24 -4.24
CA PHE A 429 -13.21 6.02 -3.69
C PHE A 429 -13.38 6.74 -2.37
N LEU A 430 -14.51 7.41 -2.22
CA LEU A 430 -14.90 8.15 -1.03
C LEU A 430 -16.10 7.44 -0.41
N ASP A 431 -15.88 6.81 0.73
CA ASP A 431 -16.95 6.12 1.45
C ASP A 431 -17.97 7.15 2.00
N HIS A 432 -19.15 6.68 2.38
CA HIS A 432 -20.08 7.44 3.20
C HIS A 432 -20.60 8.75 2.57
N TRP A 433 -20.67 8.79 1.24
CA TRP A 433 -21.00 9.95 0.42
C TRP A 433 -22.47 9.99 -0.04
N THR A 434 -23.37 10.06 0.94
CA THR A 434 -24.82 9.99 0.69
C THR A 434 -25.49 11.38 0.75
N ASN A 435 -26.72 11.51 0.22
CA ASN A 435 -27.61 12.66 0.41
C ASN A 435 -28.21 12.72 1.84
N SER A 436 -27.96 11.69 2.66
CA SER A 436 -28.30 11.65 4.07
C SER A 436 -27.18 12.28 4.92
N THR A 437 -27.55 13.07 5.92
CA THR A 437 -26.58 13.75 6.81
C THR A 437 -25.98 12.76 7.79
N LYS A 438 -24.65 12.69 7.87
CA LYS A 438 -23.93 11.81 8.83
C LYS A 438 -23.53 12.50 10.13
N LEU A 439 -23.43 13.84 10.16
CA LEU A 439 -23.06 14.63 11.37
C LEU A 439 -24.26 15.43 11.90
N GLN A 440 -25.42 14.76 12.02
CA GLN A 440 -26.64 15.39 12.51
C GLN A 440 -26.40 16.07 13.87
N GLY A 441 -26.73 17.37 13.94
CA GLY A 441 -26.65 18.15 15.17
C GLY A 441 -25.39 19.01 15.32
N ILE A 442 -24.38 18.85 14.46
CA ILE A 442 -23.19 19.71 14.41
C ILE A 442 -23.27 20.67 13.22
N TYR A 443 -23.51 20.16 12.02
CA TYR A 443 -23.66 20.94 10.79
C TYR A 443 -25.06 20.85 10.22
N THR A 444 -25.46 21.89 9.48
CA THR A 444 -26.65 21.83 8.64
C THR A 444 -26.36 21.00 7.38
N LYS A 445 -27.42 20.46 6.79
CA LYS A 445 -27.33 19.69 5.54
C LYS A 445 -26.66 20.47 4.41
N GLU A 446 -26.91 21.78 4.32
CA GLU A 446 -26.34 22.60 3.24
C GLU A 446 -24.84 22.88 3.46
N GLU A 447 -24.39 23.01 4.71
CA GLU A 447 -22.96 23.15 5.02
C GLU A 447 -22.17 21.89 4.64
N GLU A 448 -22.68 20.71 5.03
CA GLU A 448 -22.04 19.45 4.64
C GLU A 448 -22.04 19.26 3.12
N PHE A 449 -23.15 19.57 2.45
CA PHE A 449 -23.24 19.47 0.99
C PHE A 449 -22.31 20.44 0.28
N THR A 450 -22.19 21.66 0.79
CA THR A 450 -21.25 22.66 0.27
C THR A 450 -19.80 22.17 0.41
N ALA A 451 -19.43 21.58 1.55
CA ALA A 451 -18.10 21.02 1.74
C ALA A 451 -17.82 19.86 0.75
N ARG A 452 -18.77 18.93 0.58
CA ARG A 452 -18.68 17.83 -0.40
C ARG A 452 -18.55 18.35 -1.84
N ASP A 453 -19.31 19.39 -2.21
CA ASP A 453 -19.20 20.04 -3.51
C ASP A 453 -17.80 20.63 -3.73
N ILE A 454 -17.27 21.32 -2.72
CA ILE A 454 -15.93 21.92 -2.77
C ILE A 454 -14.88 20.84 -2.94
N ILE A 455 -14.93 19.77 -2.13
CA ILE A 455 -13.97 18.66 -2.20
C ILE A 455 -13.95 18.06 -3.61
N LEU A 456 -15.10 17.62 -4.13
CA LEU A 456 -15.17 16.97 -5.45
C LEU A 456 -14.76 17.91 -6.58
N ARG A 457 -15.21 19.17 -6.56
CA ARG A 457 -14.80 20.18 -7.55
C ARG A 457 -13.29 20.38 -7.54
N ARG A 458 -12.69 20.53 -6.37
CA ARG A 458 -11.25 20.79 -6.24
C ARG A 458 -10.39 19.59 -6.58
N ILE A 459 -10.81 18.37 -6.23
CA ILE A 459 -10.15 17.15 -6.70
C ILE A 459 -10.16 17.15 -8.24
N ARG A 460 -11.28 17.48 -8.87
CA ARG A 460 -11.39 17.56 -10.34
C ARG A 460 -10.54 18.62 -11.00
N GLU A 461 -10.16 19.68 -10.28
CA GLU A 461 -9.25 20.70 -10.78
C GLU A 461 -7.78 20.23 -10.83
N VAL A 462 -7.42 19.18 -10.06
CA VAL A 462 -6.03 18.74 -9.88
C VAL A 462 -5.73 17.34 -10.43
N VAL A 463 -6.74 16.59 -10.89
CA VAL A 463 -6.58 15.25 -11.49
C VAL A 463 -6.97 15.23 -12.98
N PRO A 464 -6.45 14.30 -13.80
CA PRO A 464 -6.87 14.10 -15.17
C PRO A 464 -8.37 13.82 -15.33
N ASN A 465 -8.90 14.10 -16.52
CA ASN A 465 -10.34 13.93 -16.82
C ASN A 465 -10.82 12.48 -16.75
N ASP A 466 -9.93 11.53 -17.04
CA ASP A 466 -10.16 10.08 -17.06
C ASP A 466 -9.90 9.40 -15.72
N PHE A 467 -9.36 10.13 -14.72
CA PHE A 467 -9.20 9.61 -13.36
C PHE A 467 -10.55 9.31 -12.72
N LEU A 468 -10.76 8.10 -12.20
CA LEU A 468 -12.03 7.69 -11.63
C LEU A 468 -12.23 8.32 -10.24
N ILE A 469 -13.43 8.86 -10.00
CA ILE A 469 -13.89 9.18 -8.63
C ILE A 469 -15.19 8.42 -8.40
N LEU A 470 -15.13 7.46 -7.49
CA LEU A 470 -16.29 6.72 -7.03
C LEU A 470 -16.68 7.20 -5.64
N VAL A 471 -17.96 7.10 -5.34
CA VAL A 471 -18.51 7.54 -4.05
C VAL A 471 -19.50 6.50 -3.52
N ASN A 472 -19.50 6.22 -2.22
CA ASN A 472 -20.54 5.36 -1.64
C ASN A 472 -21.83 6.14 -1.45
N ALA A 473 -22.83 5.81 -2.26
CA ALA A 473 -24.11 6.51 -2.28
C ALA A 473 -25.28 5.66 -1.78
N GLY A 474 -25.03 4.41 -1.37
CA GLY A 474 -26.10 3.45 -1.13
C GLY A 474 -27.07 3.38 -2.30
N ARG A 475 -28.37 3.35 -2.02
CA ARG A 475 -29.46 3.27 -3.03
C ARG A 475 -29.86 4.62 -3.64
N GLU A 476 -29.00 5.63 -3.59
CA GLU A 476 -29.39 6.98 -3.96
C GLU A 476 -28.97 7.40 -5.37
N LYS A 477 -29.74 8.34 -5.94
CA LYS A 477 -29.43 9.03 -7.21
C LYS A 477 -28.61 10.28 -6.88
N ILE A 478 -27.29 10.26 -7.08
CA ILE A 478 -26.37 11.36 -6.70
C ILE A 478 -26.38 12.55 -7.68
N ARG A 479 -27.56 13.14 -7.88
CA ARG A 479 -27.81 14.26 -8.83
C ARG A 479 -26.88 15.45 -8.64
N ARG A 480 -26.61 15.84 -7.39
CA ARG A 480 -25.80 17.02 -7.06
C ARG A 480 -24.34 16.86 -7.49
N TRP A 481 -23.79 15.65 -7.35
CA TRP A 481 -22.37 15.36 -7.57
C TRP A 481 -22.08 14.68 -8.91
N ALA A 482 -23.11 14.33 -9.68
CA ALA A 482 -22.98 13.73 -11.01
C ALA A 482 -21.95 14.40 -11.94
N PRO A 483 -21.80 15.75 -11.96
CA PRO A 483 -20.79 16.40 -12.79
C PRO A 483 -19.33 16.08 -12.43
N TYR A 484 -19.08 15.49 -11.25
CA TYR A 484 -17.74 15.25 -10.71
C TYR A 484 -17.40 13.77 -10.50
N VAL A 485 -18.36 12.85 -10.59
CA VAL A 485 -18.15 11.44 -10.22
C VAL A 485 -18.33 10.52 -11.42
N ASN A 486 -17.53 9.45 -11.45
CA ASN A 486 -17.57 8.41 -12.48
C ASN A 486 -18.44 7.22 -12.07
N GLY A 487 -18.77 7.09 -10.79
CA GLY A 487 -19.46 5.89 -10.35
C GLY A 487 -19.88 5.94 -8.90
N ILE A 488 -20.69 4.95 -8.53
CA ILE A 488 -21.12 4.74 -7.16
C ILE A 488 -20.74 3.36 -6.66
N TYR A 489 -20.57 3.29 -5.35
CA TYR A 489 -20.71 2.08 -4.58
C TYR A 489 -22.07 2.06 -3.92
N MET A 490 -22.82 1.00 -4.17
CA MET A 490 -24.19 0.82 -3.67
C MET A 490 -24.21 -0.26 -2.60
N GLU A 491 -24.14 0.17 -1.34
CA GLU A 491 -24.60 -0.63 -0.22
C GLU A 491 -26.10 -0.84 -0.36
N THR A 492 -26.50 -2.04 -0.80
CA THR A 492 -27.93 -2.33 -0.90
C THR A 492 -28.56 -2.42 0.48
N GLY A 493 -27.83 -2.78 1.54
CA GLY A 493 -28.37 -2.88 2.91
C GLY A 493 -29.59 -3.81 3.02
N ARG A 494 -30.28 -3.84 4.17
CA ARG A 494 -31.54 -4.57 4.35
C ARG A 494 -32.66 -3.61 4.73
N ASP A 495 -33.86 -3.80 4.19
CA ASP A 495 -35.02 -2.95 4.54
C ASP A 495 -35.56 -3.27 5.93
N LEU A 496 -35.34 -4.51 6.38
CA LEU A 496 -35.82 -5.05 7.64
C LEU A 496 -34.59 -5.44 8.49
N TYR A 497 -33.90 -4.43 9.01
CA TYR A 497 -32.65 -4.61 9.75
C TYR A 497 -32.86 -5.08 11.21
N ASP A 498 -34.06 -4.91 11.76
CA ASP A 498 -34.31 -4.92 13.21
C ASP A 498 -35.36 -5.91 13.73
N LEU A 499 -35.73 -6.94 12.98
CA LEU A 499 -36.75 -7.88 13.44
C LEU A 499 -36.10 -9.16 14.00
N HIS A 500 -36.49 -9.48 15.24
CA HIS A 500 -36.03 -10.56 16.12
C HIS A 500 -35.71 -11.89 15.41
N PRO A 501 -34.88 -12.77 16.03
CA PRO A 501 -34.64 -14.11 15.50
C PRO A 501 -35.97 -14.84 15.21
N GLY A 502 -36.29 -14.98 13.92
CA GLY A 502 -37.55 -15.58 13.44
C GLY A 502 -38.35 -14.75 12.43
N GLU A 503 -38.04 -13.48 12.19
CA GLU A 503 -38.68 -12.69 11.11
C GLU A 503 -37.87 -12.74 9.80
N PRO A 504 -38.53 -12.68 8.62
CA PRO A 504 -37.83 -12.80 7.34
C PRO A 504 -36.95 -11.58 7.08
N GLU A 505 -35.63 -11.79 7.19
CA GLU A 505 -34.61 -10.89 6.68
C GLU A 505 -34.73 -10.77 5.16
N GLY A 506 -34.64 -9.55 4.60
CA GLY A 506 -34.64 -9.39 3.15
C GLY A 506 -34.89 -7.98 2.63
N HIS A 507 -34.99 -7.87 1.31
CA HIS A 507 -35.38 -6.65 0.61
C HIS A 507 -36.89 -6.69 0.34
N THR A 508 -37.56 -5.58 0.61
CA THR A 508 -38.93 -5.36 0.13
C THR A 508 -38.92 -5.14 -1.38
N LEU A 509 -40.05 -5.40 -2.06
CA LEU A 509 -40.17 -5.08 -3.49
C LEU A 509 -39.91 -3.59 -3.78
N ALA A 510 -40.29 -2.69 -2.86
CA ALA A 510 -39.98 -1.27 -2.98
C ALA A 510 -38.47 -1.02 -2.91
N GLY A 511 -37.77 -1.64 -1.96
CA GLY A 511 -36.32 -1.53 -1.84
C GLY A 511 -35.56 -2.09 -3.04
N ILE A 512 -36.02 -3.21 -3.62
CA ILE A 512 -35.46 -3.75 -4.87
C ILE A 512 -35.65 -2.75 -6.02
N ARG A 513 -36.84 -2.14 -6.14
CA ARG A 513 -37.09 -1.11 -7.16
C ARG A 513 -36.19 0.11 -6.96
N ASP A 514 -35.94 0.54 -5.72
CA ASP A 514 -35.03 1.64 -5.44
C ASP A 514 -33.59 1.32 -5.90
N ILE A 515 -33.13 0.09 -5.70
CA ILE A 515 -31.82 -0.40 -6.16
C ILE A 515 -31.74 -0.35 -7.69
N GLU A 516 -32.72 -0.93 -8.39
CA GLU A 516 -32.80 -0.93 -9.86
C GLU A 516 -32.76 0.50 -10.43
N ASP A 517 -33.62 1.36 -9.88
CA ASP A 517 -33.78 2.74 -10.27
C ASP A 517 -32.50 3.56 -10.06
N ALA A 518 -31.84 3.38 -8.92
CA ALA A 518 -30.62 4.07 -8.60
C ALA A 518 -29.47 3.57 -9.48
N LEU A 519 -29.36 2.25 -9.67
CA LEU A 519 -28.30 1.64 -10.44
C LEU A 519 -28.34 2.11 -11.90
N LEU A 520 -29.52 2.03 -12.54
CA LEU A 520 -29.72 2.51 -13.92
C LEU A 520 -29.50 4.02 -14.04
N TRP A 521 -29.98 4.81 -13.08
CA TRP A 521 -29.83 6.25 -13.11
C TRP A 521 -28.35 6.66 -13.04
N ASN A 522 -27.59 6.09 -12.11
CA ASN A 522 -26.17 6.40 -11.94
C ASN A 522 -25.35 5.92 -13.16
N GLU A 523 -25.65 4.76 -13.71
CA GLU A 523 -25.02 4.27 -14.94
C GLU A 523 -25.16 5.24 -16.14
N THR A 524 -26.30 5.93 -16.21
CA THR A 524 -26.66 6.77 -17.37
C THR A 524 -26.28 8.24 -17.19
N ASN A 525 -26.23 8.74 -15.95
CA ASN A 525 -26.16 10.19 -15.67
C ASN A 525 -24.80 10.65 -15.12
N LEU A 526 -23.88 9.73 -14.85
CA LEU A 526 -22.55 10.05 -14.33
C LEU A 526 -21.54 10.32 -15.45
N ARG A 527 -20.37 10.85 -15.08
CA ARG A 527 -19.28 11.07 -16.04
C ARG A 527 -18.82 9.74 -16.63
N LYS A 528 -18.46 9.77 -17.92
CA LYS A 528 -17.80 8.65 -18.60
C LYS A 528 -16.27 8.73 -18.40
N PRO A 529 -15.54 7.59 -18.34
CA PRO A 529 -16.10 6.24 -18.25
C PRO A 529 -16.82 6.04 -16.90
N THR A 530 -17.89 5.25 -16.93
CA THR A 530 -18.72 4.99 -15.74
C THR A 530 -18.37 3.62 -15.16
N LEU A 531 -18.26 3.55 -13.83
CA LEU A 531 -17.96 2.31 -13.12
C LEU A 531 -18.77 2.24 -11.83
N ASN A 532 -19.83 1.43 -11.84
CA ASN A 532 -20.67 1.25 -10.67
C ASN A 532 -20.38 -0.08 -9.96
N LEU A 533 -20.73 -0.13 -8.69
CA LEU A 533 -20.52 -1.26 -7.79
C LEU A 533 -21.79 -1.53 -6.99
N LEU A 534 -22.17 -2.80 -6.93
CA LEU A 534 -23.32 -3.27 -6.17
C LEU A 534 -22.87 -4.23 -5.08
N GLU A 535 -23.17 -3.90 -3.83
CA GLU A 535 -22.94 -4.73 -2.65
C GLU A 535 -24.26 -5.32 -2.14
N SER A 536 -24.31 -6.62 -1.87
CA SER A 536 -25.37 -7.22 -1.03
C SER A 536 -24.80 -7.86 0.23
N GLU A 537 -25.49 -7.74 1.36
CA GLU A 537 -25.04 -8.23 2.66
C GLU A 537 -25.70 -9.57 3.04
N LEU A 538 -24.93 -10.62 3.36
CA LEU A 538 -25.46 -11.85 3.96
C LEU A 538 -25.70 -11.69 5.45
N SER A 539 -26.77 -12.28 5.95
CA SER A 539 -26.97 -12.36 7.40
C SER A 539 -25.82 -13.15 8.03
N PRO A 540 -25.23 -12.66 9.13
CA PRO A 540 -24.12 -13.35 9.81
C PRO A 540 -24.55 -14.72 10.35
N PHE A 541 -25.85 -14.99 10.47
CA PHE A 541 -26.38 -16.24 10.99
C PHE A 541 -26.61 -17.31 9.92
N LYS A 542 -26.41 -16.99 8.63
CA LYS A 542 -26.68 -17.92 7.52
C LYS A 542 -25.37 -18.44 6.90
N PRO A 543 -25.32 -19.73 6.49
CA PRO A 543 -24.18 -20.26 5.75
C PRO A 543 -24.01 -19.53 4.42
N ILE A 544 -22.79 -19.09 4.16
CA ILE A 544 -22.43 -18.41 2.91
C ILE A 544 -22.59 -19.31 1.70
N ASP A 545 -22.28 -20.60 1.77
CA ASP A 545 -22.45 -21.54 0.66
C ASP A 545 -23.88 -22.12 0.55
N GLY A 546 -24.80 -21.64 1.39
CA GLY A 546 -26.18 -22.11 1.47
C GLY A 546 -27.02 -21.76 0.22
N PRO A 547 -28.15 -22.46 0.02
CA PRO A 547 -29.00 -22.26 -1.15
C PRO A 547 -29.56 -20.84 -1.27
N GLU A 548 -29.88 -20.18 -0.15
CA GLU A 548 -30.36 -18.80 -0.13
C GLU A 548 -29.29 -17.80 -0.57
N ALA A 549 -28.05 -17.98 -0.09
CA ALA A 549 -26.93 -17.15 -0.47
C ALA A 549 -26.62 -17.27 -1.97
N LYS A 550 -26.65 -18.50 -2.50
CA LYS A 550 -26.52 -18.78 -3.94
C LYS A 550 -27.64 -18.13 -4.75
N GLN A 551 -28.90 -18.28 -4.34
CA GLN A 551 -30.03 -17.65 -5.02
C GLN A 551 -29.89 -16.13 -5.07
N ARG A 552 -29.54 -15.53 -3.93
CA ARG A 552 -29.39 -14.09 -3.85
C ARG A 552 -28.18 -13.58 -4.64
N ASN A 553 -27.08 -14.32 -4.63
CA ASN A 553 -25.93 -14.05 -5.49
C ASN A 553 -26.35 -13.99 -6.97
N ARG A 554 -27.10 -15.00 -7.44
CA ARG A 554 -27.60 -15.02 -8.82
C ARG A 554 -28.53 -13.84 -9.12
N PHE A 555 -29.47 -13.57 -8.23
CA PHE A 555 -30.42 -12.47 -8.38
C PHE A 555 -29.73 -11.11 -8.53
N PHE A 556 -28.85 -10.76 -7.59
CA PHE A 556 -28.17 -9.46 -7.63
C PHE A 556 -27.12 -9.36 -8.72
N THR A 557 -26.42 -10.46 -9.05
CA THR A 557 -25.49 -10.50 -10.20
C THR A 557 -26.27 -10.24 -11.50
N ALA A 558 -27.35 -10.98 -11.76
CA ALA A 558 -28.15 -10.80 -12.97
C ALA A 558 -28.86 -9.42 -13.02
N MET A 559 -29.29 -8.88 -11.89
CA MET A 559 -29.82 -7.51 -11.81
C MET A 559 -28.74 -6.47 -12.14
N ALA A 560 -27.52 -6.63 -11.61
CA ALA A 560 -26.40 -5.74 -11.93
C ALA A 560 -26.10 -5.73 -13.44
N LEU A 561 -26.01 -6.92 -14.04
CA LEU A 561 -25.74 -7.12 -15.48
C LEU A 561 -26.83 -6.55 -16.39
N THR A 562 -28.10 -6.60 -15.96
CA THR A 562 -29.23 -6.11 -16.76
C THR A 562 -29.45 -4.61 -16.63
N HIS A 563 -29.21 -4.01 -15.46
CA HIS A 563 -29.45 -2.59 -15.21
C HIS A 563 -28.21 -1.70 -15.43
N SER A 564 -27.03 -2.30 -15.50
CA SER A 564 -25.76 -1.57 -15.56
C SER A 564 -24.62 -2.40 -16.14
N ASN A 565 -23.43 -1.80 -16.21
CA ASN A 565 -22.17 -2.51 -16.41
C ASN A 565 -21.43 -2.64 -15.06
N ALA A 566 -22.17 -2.63 -13.94
CA ALA A 566 -21.61 -2.65 -12.60
C ALA A 566 -21.00 -4.01 -12.24
N SER A 567 -19.98 -3.96 -11.38
CA SER A 567 -19.50 -5.16 -10.71
C SER A 567 -20.40 -5.46 -9.51
N PHE A 568 -20.62 -6.74 -9.21
CA PHE A 568 -21.36 -7.16 -8.03
C PHE A 568 -20.46 -7.91 -7.06
N PHE A 569 -20.70 -7.74 -5.77
CA PHE A 569 -20.14 -8.64 -4.77
C PHE A 569 -21.10 -8.81 -3.59
N MET A 570 -20.87 -9.87 -2.82
CA MET A 570 -21.64 -10.19 -1.64
C MET A 570 -20.74 -10.19 -0.39
N PHE A 571 -21.12 -9.40 0.61
CA PHE A 571 -20.39 -9.24 1.86
C PHE A 571 -20.83 -10.28 2.91
N HIS A 572 -19.85 -10.87 3.62
CA HIS A 572 -20.03 -11.73 4.79
C HIS A 572 -18.82 -11.59 5.73
N TYR A 573 -19.08 -11.48 7.03
CA TYR A 573 -18.13 -11.00 8.05
C TYR A 573 -16.79 -11.76 8.16
N ASP A 574 -16.68 -12.99 7.64
CA ASP A 574 -15.52 -13.86 7.92
C ASP A 574 -14.74 -14.40 6.70
N ALA A 575 -15.10 -14.10 5.44
CA ALA A 575 -14.23 -14.38 4.27
C ALA A 575 -14.82 -13.87 2.94
N PHE A 576 -13.94 -13.65 1.96
CA PHE A 576 -14.32 -13.48 0.55
C PHE A 576 -14.61 -14.86 -0.06
N TYR A 577 -15.84 -15.06 -0.51
CA TYR A 577 -16.25 -16.30 -1.19
C TYR A 577 -16.51 -16.02 -2.65
N TRP A 578 -15.84 -16.81 -3.50
CA TRP A 578 -16.11 -16.87 -4.91
C TRP A 578 -17.28 -17.82 -5.18
N TYR A 579 -18.19 -17.43 -6.06
CA TYR A 579 -19.25 -18.31 -6.57
C TYR A 579 -18.94 -18.68 -8.00
N ASP A 580 -19.02 -19.98 -8.33
CA ASP A 580 -18.87 -20.47 -9.71
C ASP A 580 -19.82 -19.79 -10.70
N PHE A 581 -20.92 -19.19 -10.21
CA PHE A 581 -21.81 -18.36 -11.03
C PHE A 581 -21.09 -17.17 -11.69
N TRP A 582 -20.04 -16.66 -11.06
CA TRP A 582 -19.15 -15.60 -11.55
C TRP A 582 -18.07 -16.10 -12.51
N ASP A 583 -17.99 -17.40 -12.81
CA ASP A 583 -17.09 -17.93 -13.85
C ASP A 583 -17.81 -18.10 -15.20
N ALA A 584 -19.08 -17.72 -15.29
CA ALA A 584 -19.86 -17.88 -16.53
C ALA A 584 -19.24 -17.06 -17.67
N PRO A 585 -18.84 -17.64 -18.81
CA PRO A 585 -18.18 -16.93 -19.90
C PRO A 585 -19.18 -16.12 -20.75
N LEU A 586 -19.90 -15.19 -20.13
CA LEU A 586 -21.01 -14.44 -20.72
C LEU A 586 -20.54 -13.47 -21.82
N GLY A 587 -19.30 -12.98 -21.70
CA GLY A 587 -18.67 -12.05 -22.63
C GLY A 587 -19.21 -10.62 -22.50
N GLN A 588 -19.22 -9.85 -23.60
CA GLN A 588 -19.51 -8.41 -23.58
C GLN A 588 -20.99 -8.10 -23.81
N PRO A 589 -21.55 -7.03 -23.20
CA PRO A 589 -22.92 -6.62 -23.47
C PRO A 589 -23.10 -6.20 -24.93
N ILE A 590 -24.19 -6.64 -25.57
CA ILE A 590 -24.54 -6.25 -26.93
C ILE A 590 -25.43 -5.01 -26.89
N GLY A 591 -25.06 -3.98 -27.64
CA GLY A 591 -25.79 -2.71 -27.74
C GLY A 591 -25.34 -1.65 -26.72
N GLY A 592 -25.99 -0.49 -26.73
CA GLY A 592 -25.66 0.64 -25.88
C GLY A 592 -26.45 0.69 -24.56
N ASP A 593 -26.43 1.87 -23.92
CA ASP A 593 -27.15 2.14 -22.67
C ASP A 593 -28.68 1.91 -22.82
N GLU A 594 -29.22 1.95 -24.04
CA GLU A 594 -30.63 1.65 -24.35
C GLU A 594 -31.03 0.20 -24.10
N THR A 595 -30.08 -0.73 -24.02
CA THR A 595 -30.34 -2.15 -23.75
C THR A 595 -30.48 -2.47 -22.26
N LYS A 596 -30.22 -1.50 -21.39
CA LYS A 596 -30.29 -1.67 -19.94
C LYS A 596 -31.75 -1.62 -19.46
N ALA A 597 -32.04 -2.39 -18.41
CA ALA A 597 -33.35 -2.48 -17.75
C ALA A 597 -34.50 -2.84 -18.71
N GLN A 598 -34.23 -3.65 -19.74
CA GLN A 598 -35.25 -4.11 -20.68
C GLN A 598 -36.11 -5.21 -20.08
N LEU A 599 -37.44 -5.02 -20.14
CA LEU A 599 -38.39 -6.05 -19.76
C LEU A 599 -38.45 -7.13 -20.85
N TYR A 600 -38.39 -8.39 -20.44
CA TYR A 600 -38.59 -9.49 -21.36
C TYR A 600 -40.07 -9.55 -21.77
N GLU A 601 -40.37 -9.36 -23.06
CA GLU A 601 -41.73 -9.37 -23.63
C GLU A 601 -42.72 -8.44 -22.91
N ASN A 602 -42.25 -7.32 -22.36
CA ASN A 602 -43.04 -6.38 -21.53
C ASN A 602 -43.69 -7.03 -20.28
N ARG A 603 -43.16 -8.15 -19.80
CA ARG A 603 -43.67 -8.83 -18.60
C ARG A 603 -43.13 -8.17 -17.34
N GLU A 604 -44.04 -7.81 -16.42
CA GLU A 604 -43.68 -7.08 -15.21
C GLU A 604 -42.70 -7.87 -14.34
N GLY A 605 -41.58 -7.24 -13.97
CA GLY A 605 -40.60 -7.80 -13.04
C GLY A 605 -39.69 -8.88 -13.64
N LEU A 606 -39.72 -9.07 -14.95
CA LEU A 606 -38.82 -9.99 -15.65
C LEU A 606 -37.94 -9.21 -16.63
N PHE A 607 -36.64 -9.22 -16.41
CA PHE A 607 -35.68 -8.42 -17.16
C PHE A 607 -34.68 -9.30 -17.89
N ILE A 608 -34.22 -8.82 -19.03
CA ILE A 608 -33.25 -9.52 -19.88
C ILE A 608 -32.24 -8.53 -20.47
N ARG A 609 -30.99 -8.97 -20.62
CA ARG A 609 -29.99 -8.27 -21.43
C ARG A 609 -29.13 -9.26 -22.19
N GLU A 610 -28.86 -8.95 -23.45
CA GLU A 610 -28.03 -9.78 -24.32
C GLU A 610 -26.55 -9.44 -24.20
N PHE A 611 -25.74 -10.50 -24.24
CA PHE A 611 -24.29 -10.47 -24.28
C PHE A 611 -23.79 -11.33 -25.45
N THR A 612 -22.50 -11.21 -25.80
CA THR A 612 -21.90 -11.91 -26.94
C THR A 612 -22.19 -13.40 -26.89
N ASN A 613 -22.04 -14.03 -25.72
CA ASN A 613 -22.17 -15.48 -25.56
C ASN A 613 -23.48 -15.91 -24.91
N GLY A 614 -24.43 -15.01 -24.64
CA GLY A 614 -25.60 -15.39 -23.87
C GLY A 614 -26.54 -14.26 -23.45
N TRP A 615 -27.36 -14.55 -22.45
CA TRP A 615 -28.29 -13.61 -21.84
C TRP A 615 -28.20 -13.68 -20.32
N ALA A 616 -28.24 -12.52 -19.67
CA ALA A 616 -28.52 -12.42 -18.24
C ALA A 616 -30.01 -12.13 -18.05
N VAL A 617 -30.67 -12.88 -17.16
CA VAL A 617 -32.11 -12.75 -16.89
C VAL A 617 -32.34 -12.82 -15.38
N TYR A 618 -33.22 -11.98 -14.85
CA TYR A 618 -33.67 -12.10 -13.46
C TYR A 618 -35.17 -11.84 -13.32
N ASN A 619 -35.77 -12.42 -12.28
CA ASN A 619 -37.21 -12.38 -12.01
C ASN A 619 -37.48 -11.85 -10.59
N ARG A 620 -38.34 -10.84 -10.49
CA ARG A 620 -38.90 -10.29 -9.25
C ARG A 620 -40.41 -10.05 -9.34
N SER A 621 -41.10 -10.90 -10.10
CA SER A 621 -42.53 -10.75 -10.41
C SER A 621 -43.47 -11.24 -9.29
N GLY A 622 -42.95 -11.78 -8.19
CA GLY A 622 -43.71 -12.40 -7.10
C GLY A 622 -44.12 -13.85 -7.38
N LYS A 623 -43.70 -14.42 -8.51
CA LYS A 623 -44.02 -15.80 -8.93
C LYS A 623 -43.00 -16.34 -9.94
N GLU A 624 -43.00 -17.65 -10.11
CA GLU A 624 -42.25 -18.32 -11.17
C GLU A 624 -42.73 -17.85 -12.56
N GLN A 625 -41.79 -17.74 -13.50
CA GLN A 625 -42.03 -17.35 -14.89
C GLN A 625 -41.32 -18.33 -15.83
N GLU A 626 -42.02 -18.77 -16.88
CA GLU A 626 -41.41 -19.46 -18.02
C GLU A 626 -40.91 -18.43 -19.05
N ILE A 627 -39.73 -18.63 -19.61
CA ILE A 627 -39.13 -17.78 -20.65
C ILE A 627 -38.81 -18.64 -21.88
N GLU A 628 -38.91 -18.08 -23.09
CA GLU A 628 -38.56 -18.77 -24.34
C GLU A 628 -37.53 -17.95 -25.12
N LEU A 629 -36.24 -18.27 -24.94
CA LEU A 629 -35.15 -17.52 -25.56
C LEU A 629 -35.09 -17.74 -27.08
N PRO A 630 -34.53 -16.78 -27.85
CA PRO A 630 -34.56 -16.82 -29.32
C PRO A 630 -33.94 -18.08 -29.95
N GLN A 631 -33.02 -18.72 -29.23
CA GLN A 631 -32.31 -19.93 -29.65
C GLN A 631 -32.10 -20.89 -28.46
N GLU A 632 -31.62 -22.09 -28.77
CA GLU A 632 -31.25 -23.06 -27.73
C GLU A 632 -30.03 -22.56 -26.96
N VAL A 633 -30.15 -22.61 -25.64
CA VAL A 633 -29.15 -22.14 -24.69
C VAL A 633 -29.09 -23.09 -23.50
N SER A 634 -27.98 -23.02 -22.77
CA SER A 634 -27.76 -23.76 -21.54
C SER A 634 -27.76 -22.81 -20.34
N GLY A 635 -28.53 -23.12 -19.30
CA GLY A 635 -28.51 -22.36 -18.06
C GLY A 635 -27.26 -22.70 -17.24
N TRP A 636 -26.47 -21.69 -16.87
CA TRP A 636 -25.18 -21.86 -16.21
C TRP A 636 -25.31 -22.51 -14.83
N ASN A 637 -26.23 -22.01 -13.99
CA ASN A 637 -26.44 -22.58 -12.66
C ASN A 637 -27.42 -23.76 -12.67
N SER A 638 -28.51 -23.66 -13.44
CA SER A 638 -29.53 -24.71 -13.50
C SER A 638 -29.05 -26.00 -14.18
N GLY A 639 -28.03 -25.92 -15.04
CA GLY A 639 -27.51 -27.05 -15.81
C GLY A 639 -28.49 -27.59 -16.86
N VAL A 640 -29.56 -26.85 -17.17
CA VAL A 640 -30.51 -27.21 -18.22
C VAL A 640 -29.86 -26.91 -19.56
N GLU A 641 -29.50 -27.95 -20.31
CA GLU A 641 -28.75 -27.83 -21.56
C GLU A 641 -29.64 -27.75 -22.80
N ASN A 642 -29.24 -26.91 -23.77
CA ASN A 642 -29.78 -26.86 -25.13
C ASN A 642 -31.31 -26.75 -25.23
N GLN A 643 -31.91 -25.89 -24.41
CA GLN A 643 -33.35 -25.62 -24.45
C GLN A 643 -33.61 -24.17 -24.82
N ARG A 644 -34.73 -23.93 -25.50
CA ARG A 644 -35.27 -22.57 -25.67
C ARG A 644 -36.11 -22.14 -24.48
N ARG A 645 -36.85 -23.07 -23.89
CA ARG A 645 -37.73 -22.81 -22.74
C ARG A 645 -37.02 -23.08 -21.44
N HIS A 646 -37.11 -22.11 -20.53
CA HIS A 646 -36.52 -22.18 -19.21
C HIS A 646 -37.51 -21.66 -18.17
N THR A 647 -37.34 -22.11 -16.94
CA THR A 647 -38.17 -21.70 -15.81
C THR A 647 -37.31 -20.93 -14.82
N LEU A 648 -37.75 -19.71 -14.46
CA LEU A 648 -37.06 -18.87 -13.50
C LEU A 648 -37.99 -18.53 -12.34
N VAL A 649 -37.62 -18.96 -11.15
CA VAL A 649 -38.38 -18.70 -9.92
C VAL A 649 -38.29 -17.23 -9.53
N ASP A 650 -39.17 -16.80 -8.62
CA ASP A 650 -39.14 -15.43 -8.09
C ASP A 650 -37.88 -15.17 -7.27
N LEU A 651 -37.40 -13.91 -7.30
CA LEU A 651 -36.20 -13.44 -6.62
C LEU A 651 -34.95 -14.27 -6.94
N ASP A 652 -34.81 -14.69 -8.19
CA ASP A 652 -33.64 -15.41 -8.70
C ASP A 652 -33.16 -14.82 -10.03
N GLY A 653 -31.92 -15.17 -10.40
CA GLY A 653 -31.29 -14.83 -11.66
C GLY A 653 -30.66 -16.05 -12.32
N GLU A 654 -30.39 -15.95 -13.62
CA GLU A 654 -29.68 -16.99 -14.37
C GLU A 654 -28.89 -16.35 -15.51
N ILE A 655 -27.78 -17.01 -15.86
CA ILE A 655 -27.01 -16.73 -17.07
C ILE A 655 -27.28 -17.88 -18.05
N TYR A 656 -27.78 -17.54 -19.23
CA TYR A 656 -28.04 -18.50 -20.29
C TYR A 656 -27.00 -18.36 -21.38
N LEU A 657 -26.16 -19.38 -21.55
CA LEU A 657 -25.12 -19.40 -22.56
C LEU A 657 -25.65 -19.99 -23.85
N LYS A 658 -25.35 -19.32 -24.97
CA LYS A 658 -25.52 -19.88 -26.31
C LYS A 658 -24.74 -21.20 -26.33
N ALA A 659 -25.34 -22.26 -26.89
CA ALA A 659 -24.58 -23.49 -27.15
C ALA A 659 -23.27 -23.10 -27.84
N GLU A 660 -22.12 -23.64 -27.39
CA GLU A 660 -20.80 -23.30 -27.95
C GLU A 660 -20.93 -23.20 -29.46
N MET A 661 -21.00 -21.97 -29.95
CA MET A 661 -20.83 -21.78 -31.37
C MET A 661 -19.37 -22.11 -31.57
N PRO A 662 -19.00 -22.92 -32.58
CA PRO A 662 -17.62 -22.95 -33.02
C PRO A 662 -17.17 -21.48 -33.09
N PRO A 663 -15.99 -21.15 -32.54
CA PRO A 663 -15.52 -19.77 -32.48
C PRO A 663 -15.88 -19.07 -33.78
N THR A 664 -16.32 -17.81 -33.78
CA THR A 664 -16.67 -17.12 -35.03
C THR A 664 -15.53 -17.17 -36.06
N ALA A 665 -14.30 -17.36 -35.57
CA ALA A 665 -13.09 -17.61 -36.32
C ALA A 665 -12.86 -19.06 -36.80
N ASP A 666 -13.50 -20.06 -36.20
CA ASP A 666 -13.54 -21.45 -36.67
C ASP A 666 -14.55 -21.57 -37.81
N VAL A 667 -14.14 -21.06 -38.97
CA VAL A 667 -14.95 -21.03 -40.19
C VAL A 667 -15.10 -22.42 -40.81
N ASN A 668 -14.33 -23.40 -40.34
CA ASN A 668 -14.37 -24.76 -40.83
C ASN A 668 -15.25 -25.68 -39.94
N GLY A 669 -15.55 -25.25 -38.72
CA GLY A 669 -16.45 -25.91 -37.77
C GLY A 669 -15.87 -27.15 -37.10
N ASP A 670 -14.54 -27.27 -37.01
CA ASP A 670 -13.85 -28.40 -36.36
C ASP A 670 -13.64 -28.21 -34.85
N GLY A 671 -14.08 -27.07 -34.31
CA GLY A 671 -13.94 -26.67 -32.92
C GLY A 671 -12.58 -26.06 -32.57
N VAL A 672 -11.69 -25.83 -33.54
CA VAL A 672 -10.32 -25.34 -33.30
C VAL A 672 -9.94 -24.26 -34.30
N VAL A 673 -9.83 -23.01 -33.86
CA VAL A 673 -9.27 -21.93 -34.68
C VAL A 673 -7.80 -22.20 -34.97
N ASN A 674 -7.46 -22.42 -36.23
CA ASN A 674 -6.09 -22.67 -36.64
C ASN A 674 -5.82 -22.13 -38.05
N ILE A 675 -4.66 -22.51 -38.63
CA ILE A 675 -4.23 -21.93 -39.91
C ILE A 675 -5.15 -22.33 -41.07
N GLN A 676 -5.92 -23.40 -40.92
CA GLN A 676 -6.92 -23.81 -41.90
C GLN A 676 -8.04 -22.78 -42.01
N ASP A 677 -8.47 -22.19 -40.89
CA ASP A 677 -9.48 -21.14 -40.87
C ASP A 677 -8.99 -19.86 -41.53
N LEU A 678 -7.73 -19.47 -41.28
CA LEU A 678 -7.08 -18.33 -41.95
C LEU A 678 -7.05 -18.53 -43.46
N VAL A 679 -6.74 -19.75 -43.91
CA VAL A 679 -6.70 -20.09 -45.33
C VAL A 679 -8.10 -20.04 -45.95
N ILE A 680 -9.14 -20.45 -45.22
CA ILE A 680 -10.53 -20.40 -45.70
C ILE A 680 -10.96 -18.95 -45.91
N VAL A 681 -10.72 -18.07 -44.94
CA VAL A 681 -11.06 -16.63 -45.09
C VAL A 681 -10.24 -15.96 -46.18
N ALA A 682 -8.92 -16.24 -46.26
CA ALA A 682 -8.05 -15.69 -47.31
C ALA A 682 -8.51 -16.06 -48.72
N ASN A 683 -8.95 -17.29 -48.92
CA ASN A 683 -9.41 -17.79 -50.21
C ASN A 683 -10.79 -17.26 -50.60
N ALA A 684 -11.55 -16.72 -49.64
CA ALA A 684 -12.89 -16.18 -49.85
C ALA A 684 -12.89 -14.66 -50.08
N PHE A 685 -11.74 -14.01 -50.26
CA PHE A 685 -11.70 -12.56 -50.51
C PHE A 685 -12.54 -12.15 -51.71
N ALA A 686 -13.38 -11.12 -51.51
CA ALA A 686 -14.39 -10.64 -52.45
C ALA A 686 -15.57 -11.60 -52.72
N GLU A 687 -15.68 -12.70 -51.98
CA GLU A 687 -16.90 -13.52 -51.90
C GLU A 687 -17.85 -12.96 -50.82
N ALA A 688 -19.04 -13.55 -50.73
CA ALA A 688 -20.08 -13.16 -49.76
C ALA A 688 -19.98 -13.89 -48.41
N ALA A 689 -19.14 -14.93 -48.29
CA ALA A 689 -18.96 -15.69 -47.05
C ALA A 689 -17.62 -16.47 -47.06
N PRO A 690 -17.01 -16.75 -45.88
CA PRO A 690 -17.46 -16.35 -44.54
C PRO A 690 -17.14 -14.88 -44.23
N ASP A 691 -18.21 -14.09 -44.02
CA ASP A 691 -18.16 -12.69 -43.60
C ASP A 691 -18.31 -12.65 -42.07
N LEU A 692 -17.20 -12.40 -41.38
CA LEU A 692 -17.08 -12.55 -39.94
C LEU A 692 -17.39 -11.26 -39.20
N ASN A 693 -17.24 -10.11 -39.85
CA ASN A 693 -17.58 -8.80 -39.30
C ASN A 693 -18.98 -8.31 -39.71
N GLY A 694 -19.64 -8.99 -40.64
CA GLY A 694 -20.99 -8.69 -41.12
C GLY A 694 -21.08 -7.45 -42.02
N ASP A 695 -19.96 -7.03 -42.63
CA ASP A 695 -19.90 -5.84 -43.50
C ASP A 695 -20.36 -6.11 -44.95
N GLY A 696 -20.65 -7.37 -45.28
CA GLY A 696 -21.11 -7.85 -46.57
C GLY A 696 -20.00 -8.15 -47.58
N VAL A 697 -18.72 -8.06 -47.20
CA VAL A 697 -17.56 -8.31 -48.08
C VAL A 697 -16.42 -8.98 -47.31
N VAL A 698 -16.08 -10.21 -47.69
CA VAL A 698 -14.92 -10.89 -47.10
C VAL A 698 -13.62 -10.17 -47.50
N ASN A 699 -12.90 -9.65 -46.51
CA ASN A 699 -11.71 -8.85 -46.69
C ASN A 699 -10.67 -9.07 -45.57
N ILE A 700 -9.65 -8.22 -45.52
CA ILE A 700 -8.56 -8.34 -44.54
C ILE A 700 -9.04 -8.23 -43.10
N GLN A 701 -10.16 -7.57 -42.83
CA GLN A 701 -10.74 -7.45 -41.50
C GLN A 701 -11.26 -8.80 -40.98
N ASP A 702 -11.88 -9.62 -41.83
CA ASP A 702 -12.30 -10.98 -41.48
C ASP A 702 -11.10 -11.87 -41.18
N LEU A 703 -10.01 -11.70 -41.93
CA LEU A 703 -8.79 -12.47 -41.73
C LEU A 703 -8.11 -12.08 -40.40
N VAL A 704 -8.21 -10.82 -40.00
CA VAL A 704 -7.76 -10.33 -38.68
C VAL A 704 -8.61 -10.92 -37.55
N ILE A 705 -9.92 -11.13 -37.75
CA ILE A 705 -10.79 -11.80 -36.77
C ILE A 705 -10.29 -13.23 -36.51
N VAL A 706 -9.96 -13.99 -37.56
CA VAL A 706 -9.40 -15.35 -37.38
C VAL A 706 -8.00 -15.31 -36.78
N ALA A 707 -7.14 -14.38 -37.21
CA ALA A 707 -5.77 -14.28 -36.72
C ALA A 707 -5.68 -13.88 -35.23
N ASN A 708 -6.63 -13.08 -34.75
CA ASN A 708 -6.71 -12.68 -33.35
C ASN A 708 -7.30 -13.76 -32.45
N ALA A 709 -7.95 -14.77 -33.03
CA ALA A 709 -8.51 -15.92 -32.34
C ALA A 709 -7.56 -17.13 -32.32
N PHE A 710 -6.31 -16.95 -32.79
CA PHE A 710 -5.25 -17.95 -32.92
C PHE A 710 -4.43 -18.14 -31.65
#